data_AF-A0A1J4JSV8-F1
#
_entry.id   AF-A0A1J4JSV8-F1
#
_cell.length_a   1.000
_cell.length_b   1.000
_cell.length_c   1.000
_cell.angle_alpha   90.00
_cell.angle_beta   90.00
_cell.angle_gamma   90.00
#
_symmetry.space_group_name_H-M   'P 1'
#
loop_
_entity.id
_entity.type
_entity.pdbx_description
1 polymer ?
#
loop_
_entity_poly.entity_id
_entity_poly.type
_entity_poly.pdbx_seq_one_letter_code
_entity_poly.pdbx_strand_id
1 'polypeptide(L)'
;MIPNLSDSPISTSDDNADIRRLQESNSLLRQKNEKLSLELASLRTQFNEATSISSQLEQIHQKNTKLASDLRNVTIERDELSHRLEINIQVIDELRASKEQDKREAEQRIQTDITEARETFEKTREELSKKLDKSQSDLKEAKKQLQTQQIENENLLTSIKNVVDAAQTYFIQPIKSLDQLASFLQSHTINEKTATLPQPQAVKGDNENDSLLKDAQKQLRIVTRKAKEEHKIRKEAELLIAKLESQKKDIKNELDNLKSRNDSKVLDLQRKLELSEMQKKSISSNLEAKIIELSNLLEKEKQKAQEIEELHRHTPIASQADQATTQAKANSQENKLKEAQASIYSLRKQNATLLNQLSEAENSKELLRKKLQILNDEFDQYRKASDQVKIENSTLSIERDDLKEQLETALTQVQAARSSFKQSQSAVSVAECQIDKLQNSLNISESVLNKQKEEISNLVNDRNKCILSIHKLNDAILHFENVIGRLVDENKQHKKTISNQLRALREAEMLPKSEEIPPTSWFCIDFPRPLCAAISDIAQNVALPTTAKLRNVLSTIAKFYSKLVDDEKKAKELTVEKFNSSLDNFDRFFISLGQIVEDSNLNAEAFLADPRKEINIITYLTDLQNSKLNKRLETSQIEKDLNEILSRLKVTNSSDAAVAIDALIGQINKFQKAIEADKSQQKKMAKALRALKASSYESENNNKNQITEQQNLIEHLQDENRSLTEKLNHCENVIIQLKGQIEDVSQSHSALIVARQGENNEEIRNYQKKLENQKAAHEKEISDRDQILRDNSEKLERYEKEISQWKKTSEMLKAAKAEKDQQIQTLLTQIGENDKDFRGKLEKEKKELKSQYEKSIGQIKAKNNELRELVSNISSALNDSEERNKTLLALNSQMAIEKQQITAKVEAQTEEQNRDKQLTEAKLKTLELSLTTQRQMDLEDERARFEEEKRKIFGIVASNFHTLFDARQQLNDAGFRAFVEKCSAELSKFSRQDAGLRRLLGLSATESVEDAVQKLLLSLYH
;
A
#
# COMPACT_ATOMS: atom_id res chain seq x y z
N MET A 1 29.75 32.17 98.56
CA MET A 1 30.99 32.05 99.38
C MET A 1 31.24 33.40 100.05
N ILE A 2 31.97 33.39 101.17
CA ILE A 2 32.20 34.53 102.08
C ILE A 2 33.63 35.07 101.86
N PRO A 3 33.86 36.39 101.91
CA PRO A 3 34.56 36.98 103.07
C PRO A 3 33.79 38.15 103.73
N ASN A 4 33.87 38.24 105.07
CA ASN A 4 33.41 39.39 105.86
C ASN A 4 34.56 40.37 106.12
N LEU A 5 34.25 41.67 106.13
CA LEU A 5 34.94 42.77 106.81
C LEU A 5 33.88 43.87 107.05
N SER A 6 33.84 44.67 108.12
CA SER A 6 34.34 44.59 109.51
C SER A 6 33.89 45.89 110.21
N ASP A 7 33.23 45.85 111.37
CA ASP A 7 32.67 47.05 112.01
C ASP A 7 33.72 48.04 112.55
N SER A 8 33.41 49.35 112.46
CA SER A 8 33.99 50.42 113.30
C SER A 8 33.12 51.70 113.22
N PRO A 9 32.53 52.19 114.33
CA PRO A 9 31.59 53.32 114.30
C PRO A 9 32.20 54.66 114.77
N ILE A 10 32.37 55.63 113.86
CA ILE A 10 32.69 57.05 114.16
C ILE A 10 32.12 57.96 113.04
N SER A 11 31.76 59.21 113.37
CA SER A 11 31.51 60.34 112.44
C SER A 11 30.27 60.29 111.51
N THR A 12 29.07 60.18 112.08
CA THR A 12 27.81 60.35 111.32
C THR A 12 27.49 61.82 110.99
N SER A 13 27.94 62.33 109.84
CA SER A 13 27.26 63.45 109.14
C SER A 13 27.56 63.47 107.63
N ASP A 14 28.79 63.77 107.22
CA ASP A 14 29.12 64.03 105.80
C ASP A 14 29.04 62.80 104.91
N ASP A 15 29.45 61.61 105.40
CA ASP A 15 29.39 60.37 104.61
C ASP A 15 27.96 60.09 104.11
N ASN A 16 26.92 60.44 104.87
CA ASN A 16 25.53 60.29 104.44
C ASN A 16 25.13 61.25 103.31
N ALA A 17 25.78 62.41 103.18
CA ALA A 17 25.54 63.34 102.08
C ALA A 17 26.22 62.87 100.79
N ASP A 18 27.47 62.40 100.87
CA ASP A 18 28.18 61.90 99.70
C ASP A 18 27.73 60.50 99.27
N ILE A 19 27.31 59.62 100.19
CA ILE A 19 26.59 58.36 99.84
C ILE A 19 25.31 58.67 99.06
N ARG A 20 24.53 59.70 99.44
CA ARG A 20 23.32 60.12 98.69
C ARG A 20 23.67 60.66 97.31
N ARG A 21 24.66 61.55 97.19
CA ARG A 21 25.15 62.05 95.89
C ARG A 21 25.64 60.92 94.98
N LEU A 22 26.35 59.94 95.55
CA LEU A 22 26.80 58.75 94.83
C LEU A 22 25.62 57.86 94.41
N GLN A 23 24.58 57.69 95.24
CA GLN A 23 23.36 56.97 94.88
C GLN A 23 22.57 57.69 93.77
N GLU A 24 22.40 59.01 93.84
CA GLU A 24 21.77 59.83 92.80
C GLU A 24 22.54 59.77 91.48
N SER A 25 23.87 59.91 91.53
CA SER A 25 24.76 59.76 90.38
C SER A 25 24.69 58.36 89.77
N ASN A 26 24.69 57.29 90.58
CA ASN A 26 24.55 55.91 90.12
C ASN A 26 23.15 55.66 89.51
N SER A 27 22.10 56.28 90.05
CA SER A 27 20.74 56.25 89.49
C SER A 27 20.67 56.92 88.12
N LEU A 28 21.25 58.12 87.98
CA LEU A 28 21.38 58.82 86.70
C LEU A 28 22.20 58.03 85.67
N LEU A 29 23.30 57.40 86.08
CA LEU A 29 24.11 56.53 85.23
C LEU A 29 23.34 55.26 84.82
N ARG A 30 22.52 54.68 85.69
CA ARG A 30 21.63 53.55 85.36
C ARG A 30 20.58 53.95 84.33
N GLN A 31 19.85 55.05 84.54
CA GLN A 31 18.88 55.57 83.57
C GLN A 31 19.53 55.90 82.22
N LYS A 32 20.76 56.45 82.22
CA LYS A 32 21.51 56.73 81.00
C LYS A 32 21.95 55.44 80.28
N ASN A 33 22.41 54.43 81.01
CA ASN A 33 22.77 53.13 80.45
C ASN A 33 21.53 52.37 79.92
N GLU A 34 20.39 52.46 80.61
CA GLU A 34 19.11 51.89 80.17
C GLU A 34 18.64 52.55 78.87
N LYS A 35 18.66 53.89 78.79
CA LYS A 35 18.35 54.63 77.56
C LYS A 35 19.31 54.27 76.41
N LEU A 36 20.62 54.24 76.66
CA LEU A 36 21.61 53.83 75.65
C LEU A 36 21.43 52.37 75.21
N SER A 37 20.98 51.47 76.11
CA SER A 37 20.67 50.09 75.77
C SER A 37 19.41 49.96 74.92
N LEU A 38 18.40 50.81 75.14
CA LEU A 38 17.20 50.88 74.29
C LEU A 38 17.53 51.47 72.90
N GLU A 39 18.38 52.50 72.84
CA GLU A 39 18.89 53.06 71.58
C GLU A 39 19.73 52.02 70.80
N LEU A 40 20.60 51.26 71.48
CA LEU A 40 21.33 50.13 70.88
C LEU A 40 20.42 49.00 70.41
N ALA A 41 19.35 48.67 71.15
CA ALA A 41 18.37 47.68 70.73
C ALA A 41 17.61 48.14 69.48
N SER A 42 17.17 49.41 69.43
CA SER A 42 16.51 50.00 68.27
C SER A 42 17.42 50.01 67.03
N LEU A 43 18.68 50.44 67.17
CA LEU A 43 19.67 50.43 66.10
C LEU A 43 19.97 49.01 65.58
N ARG A 44 20.03 48.00 66.48
CA ARG A 44 20.17 46.60 66.07
C ARG A 44 18.95 46.09 65.30
N THR A 45 17.74 46.45 65.71
CA THR A 45 16.51 46.10 64.98
C THR A 45 16.51 46.70 63.58
N GLN A 46 16.78 48.01 63.46
CA GLN A 46 16.88 48.71 62.17
C GLN A 46 17.99 48.13 61.26
N PHE A 47 19.14 47.75 61.83
CA PHE A 47 20.22 47.09 61.08
C PHE A 47 19.80 45.70 60.57
N ASN A 48 19.10 44.91 61.39
CA ASN A 48 18.57 43.61 61.00
C ASN A 48 17.49 43.74 59.91
N GLU A 49 16.62 44.74 60.01
CA GLU A 49 15.61 45.08 58.98
C GLU A 49 16.26 45.49 57.67
N ALA A 50 17.25 46.39 57.70
CA ALA A 50 18.02 46.79 56.51
C ALA A 50 18.75 45.60 55.86
N THR A 51 19.32 44.70 56.67
CA THR A 51 19.96 43.46 56.20
C THR A 51 18.95 42.50 55.56
N SER A 52 17.75 42.38 56.15
CA SER A 52 16.64 41.59 55.59
C SER A 52 16.16 42.15 54.26
N ILE A 53 15.98 43.47 54.16
CA ILE A 53 15.60 44.17 52.91
C ILE A 53 16.68 43.95 51.84
N SER A 54 17.96 44.04 52.19
CA SER A 54 19.07 43.78 51.26
C SER A 54 19.05 42.33 50.75
N SER A 55 18.76 41.34 51.60
CA SER A 55 18.60 39.93 51.19
C SER A 55 17.37 39.72 50.30
N GLN A 56 16.27 40.42 50.54
CA GLN A 56 15.09 40.38 49.68
C GLN A 56 15.37 41.03 48.31
N LEU A 57 16.12 42.14 48.28
CA LEU A 57 16.53 42.81 47.05
C LEU A 57 17.44 41.89 46.20
N GLU A 58 18.40 41.22 46.83
CA GLU A 58 19.28 40.21 46.22
C GLU A 58 18.45 39.08 45.58
N GLN A 59 17.46 38.52 46.30
CA GLN A 59 16.55 37.51 45.76
C GLN A 59 15.68 38.03 44.60
N ILE A 60 15.26 39.31 44.62
CA ILE A 60 14.52 39.93 43.52
C ILE A 60 15.44 40.09 42.29
N HIS A 61 16.68 40.53 42.46
CA HIS A 61 17.66 40.60 41.38
C HIS A 61 17.95 39.21 40.78
N GLN A 62 18.17 38.18 41.60
CA GLN A 62 18.37 36.81 41.12
C GLN A 62 17.14 36.27 40.35
N LYS A 63 15.92 36.54 40.84
CA LYS A 63 14.68 36.20 40.13
C LYS A 63 14.54 36.96 38.81
N ASN A 64 14.84 38.25 38.78
CA ASN A 64 14.77 39.06 37.55
C ASN A 64 15.80 38.62 36.51
N THR A 65 17.04 38.31 36.92
CA THR A 65 18.08 37.76 36.05
C THR A 65 17.65 36.40 35.48
N LYS A 66 17.08 35.51 36.31
CA LYS A 66 16.55 34.24 35.83
C LYS A 66 15.39 34.43 34.85
N LEU A 67 14.38 35.23 35.22
CA LEU A 67 13.23 35.52 34.35
C LEU A 67 13.66 36.14 33.01
N ALA A 68 14.66 37.02 32.99
CA ALA A 68 15.22 37.57 31.75
C ALA A 68 15.91 36.50 30.89
N SER A 69 16.59 35.52 31.50
CA SER A 69 17.15 34.37 30.79
C SER A 69 16.07 33.44 30.25
N ASP A 70 15.06 33.11 31.07
CA ASP A 70 13.95 32.23 30.69
C ASP A 70 13.13 32.86 29.54
N LEU A 71 12.85 34.17 29.60
CA LEU A 71 12.15 34.92 28.55
C LEU A 71 12.99 34.99 27.25
N ARG A 72 14.31 35.13 27.35
CA ARG A 72 15.22 35.05 26.19
C ARG A 72 15.19 33.65 25.54
N ASN A 73 15.22 32.59 26.34
CA ASN A 73 15.16 31.21 25.84
C ASN A 73 13.82 30.93 25.13
N VAL A 74 12.69 31.30 25.76
CA VAL A 74 11.34 31.17 25.15
C VAL A 74 11.20 32.00 23.87
N THR A 75 11.90 33.15 23.77
CA THR A 75 11.94 33.94 22.52
C THR A 75 12.69 33.20 21.42
N ILE A 76 13.83 32.57 21.72
CA ILE A 76 14.60 31.76 20.77
C ILE A 76 13.79 30.53 20.32
N GLU A 77 13.16 29.81 21.25
CA GLU A 77 12.28 28.67 20.93
C GLU A 77 11.10 29.08 20.05
N ARG A 78 10.45 30.21 20.34
CA ARG A 78 9.38 30.78 19.50
C ARG A 78 9.88 31.03 18.08
N ASP A 79 11.06 31.62 17.92
CA ASP A 79 11.59 32.02 16.62
C ASP A 79 12.05 30.81 15.80
N GLU A 80 12.66 29.81 16.42
CA GLU A 80 13.00 28.54 15.76
C GLU A 80 11.74 27.73 15.38
N LEU A 81 10.73 27.66 16.26
CA LEU A 81 9.45 27.03 15.93
C LEU A 81 8.71 27.77 14.81
N SER A 82 8.78 29.10 14.76
CA SER A 82 8.19 29.91 13.69
C SER A 82 8.89 29.65 12.35
N HIS A 83 10.23 29.61 12.34
CA HIS A 83 11.01 29.31 11.15
C HIS A 83 10.79 27.86 10.66
N ARG A 84 10.70 26.88 11.57
CA ARG A 84 10.34 25.50 11.22
C ARG A 84 8.91 25.38 10.68
N LEU A 85 7.97 26.19 11.18
CA LEU A 85 6.61 26.25 10.63
C LEU A 85 6.60 26.83 9.21
N GLU A 86 7.37 27.90 8.95
CA GLU A 86 7.52 28.52 7.64
C GLU A 86 8.11 27.55 6.61
N ILE A 87 9.19 26.83 6.96
CA ILE A 87 9.77 25.77 6.12
C ILE A 87 8.75 24.66 5.85
N ASN A 88 8.00 24.21 6.87
CA ASN A 88 6.98 23.18 6.68
C ASN A 88 5.84 23.65 5.76
N ILE A 89 5.47 24.93 5.80
CA ILE A 89 4.47 25.52 4.89
C ILE A 89 4.99 25.52 3.45
N GLN A 90 6.24 25.96 3.23
CA GLN A 90 6.88 25.92 1.91
C GLN A 90 6.89 24.49 1.34
N VAL A 91 7.35 23.50 2.11
CA VAL A 91 7.36 22.09 1.69
C VAL A 91 5.95 21.54 1.42
N ILE A 92 4.94 21.95 2.18
CA ILE A 92 3.54 21.55 1.93
C ILE A 92 3.03 22.14 0.61
N ASP A 93 3.35 23.40 0.30
CA ASP A 93 2.89 24.06 -0.92
C ASP A 93 3.69 23.61 -2.17
N GLU A 94 4.98 23.28 -2.04
CA GLU A 94 5.75 22.56 -3.07
C GLU A 94 5.16 21.18 -3.37
N LEU A 95 4.84 20.39 -2.35
CA LEU A 95 4.20 19.07 -2.52
C LEU A 95 2.79 19.17 -3.10
N ARG A 96 2.04 20.25 -2.82
CA ARG A 96 0.76 20.55 -3.48
C ARG A 96 0.94 20.92 -4.95
N ALA A 97 1.92 21.76 -5.27
CA ALA A 97 2.24 22.16 -6.64
C ALA A 97 2.65 20.94 -7.48
N SER A 98 3.51 20.07 -6.94
CA SER A 98 3.88 18.79 -7.57
C SER A 98 2.64 17.93 -7.82
N LYS A 99 1.81 17.68 -6.80
CA LYS A 99 0.62 16.81 -6.96
C LYS A 99 -0.42 17.34 -7.93
N GLU A 100 -0.60 18.66 -8.02
CA GLU A 100 -1.52 19.26 -8.99
C GLU A 100 -0.92 19.24 -10.41
N GLN A 101 0.41 19.27 -10.57
CA GLN A 101 1.08 19.01 -11.84
C GLN A 101 0.97 17.53 -12.24
N ASP A 102 1.29 16.60 -11.35
CA ASP A 102 1.15 15.14 -11.57
C ASP A 102 -0.29 14.78 -12.00
N LYS A 103 -1.28 15.39 -11.33
CA LYS A 103 -2.70 15.26 -11.67
C LYS A 103 -3.04 15.80 -13.06
N ARG A 104 -2.53 16.97 -13.44
CA ARG A 104 -2.74 17.53 -14.79
C ARG A 104 -2.11 16.68 -15.88
N GLU A 105 -0.92 16.11 -15.63
CA GLU A 105 -0.29 15.18 -16.57
C GLU A 105 -1.07 13.86 -16.68
N ALA A 106 -1.63 13.36 -15.57
CA ALA A 106 -2.51 12.20 -15.61
C ALA A 106 -3.83 12.51 -16.36
N GLU A 107 -4.46 13.66 -16.10
CA GLU A 107 -5.66 14.13 -16.81
C GLU A 107 -5.39 14.31 -18.32
N GLN A 108 -4.23 14.86 -18.71
CA GLN A 108 -3.82 14.97 -20.11
C GLN A 108 -3.59 13.60 -20.76
N ARG A 109 -2.88 12.67 -20.09
CA ARG A 109 -2.67 11.30 -20.62
C ARG A 109 -4.00 10.58 -20.82
N ILE A 110 -4.88 10.60 -19.82
CA ILE A 110 -6.24 10.02 -19.90
C ILE A 110 -7.04 10.64 -21.07
N GLN A 111 -6.93 11.96 -21.28
CA GLN A 111 -7.62 12.63 -22.39
C GLN A 111 -7.05 12.26 -23.76
N THR A 112 -5.73 12.03 -23.88
CA THR A 112 -5.09 11.47 -25.09
C THR A 112 -5.55 10.02 -25.32
N ASP A 113 -5.47 9.16 -24.30
CA ASP A 113 -5.89 7.75 -24.36
C ASP A 113 -7.37 7.63 -24.80
N ILE A 114 -8.26 8.48 -24.26
CA ILE A 114 -9.68 8.57 -24.66
C ILE A 114 -9.83 9.00 -26.12
N THR A 115 -8.93 9.84 -26.64
CA THR A 115 -8.97 10.32 -28.02
C THR A 115 -8.48 9.26 -29.00
N GLU A 116 -7.37 8.56 -28.68
CA GLU A 116 -6.88 7.42 -29.45
C GLU A 116 -7.86 6.24 -29.43
N ALA A 117 -8.48 5.96 -28.29
CA ALA A 117 -9.56 4.97 -28.17
C ALA A 117 -10.79 5.32 -29.01
N ARG A 118 -11.10 6.62 -29.18
CA ARG A 118 -12.17 7.07 -30.08
C ARG A 118 -11.79 6.91 -31.55
N GLU A 119 -10.60 7.32 -31.96
CA GLU A 119 -10.14 7.13 -33.35
C GLU A 119 -10.07 5.65 -33.76
N THR A 120 -9.57 4.78 -32.88
CA THR A 120 -9.48 3.33 -33.16
C THR A 120 -10.86 2.68 -33.19
N PHE A 121 -11.80 3.11 -32.34
CA PHE A 121 -13.20 2.69 -32.42
C PHE A 121 -13.88 3.19 -33.70
N GLU A 122 -13.61 4.43 -34.12
CA GLU A 122 -14.21 5.01 -35.33
C GLU A 122 -13.67 4.34 -36.61
N LYS A 123 -12.36 4.08 -36.69
CA LYS A 123 -11.73 3.32 -37.79
C LYS A 123 -12.28 1.88 -37.88
N THR A 124 -12.39 1.18 -36.75
CA THR A 124 -12.98 -0.17 -36.74
C THR A 124 -14.49 -0.17 -37.04
N ARG A 125 -15.22 0.88 -36.67
CA ARG A 125 -16.62 1.10 -37.06
C ARG A 125 -16.76 1.30 -38.57
N GLU A 126 -15.92 2.11 -39.19
CA GLU A 126 -15.88 2.26 -40.66
C GLU A 126 -15.55 0.95 -41.37
N GLU A 127 -14.55 0.20 -40.89
CA GLU A 127 -14.21 -1.11 -41.46
C GLU A 127 -15.38 -2.10 -41.39
N LEU A 128 -16.06 -2.17 -40.25
CA LEU A 128 -17.22 -3.04 -40.06
C LEU A 128 -18.39 -2.59 -40.94
N SER A 129 -18.60 -1.29 -41.15
CA SER A 129 -19.57 -0.80 -42.16
C SER A 129 -19.16 -1.26 -43.56
N LYS A 130 -17.94 -1.01 -44.01
CA LYS A 130 -17.44 -1.40 -45.34
C LYS A 130 -17.56 -2.92 -45.57
N LYS A 131 -17.30 -3.73 -44.54
CA LYS A 131 -17.50 -5.20 -44.55
C LYS A 131 -18.99 -5.59 -44.61
N LEU A 132 -19.87 -4.88 -43.90
CA LEU A 132 -21.33 -5.08 -43.93
C LEU A 132 -21.93 -4.68 -45.30
N ASP A 133 -21.52 -3.53 -45.84
CA ASP A 133 -21.97 -3.01 -47.13
C ASP A 133 -21.57 -3.94 -48.29
N LYS A 134 -20.32 -4.45 -48.26
CA LYS A 134 -19.88 -5.51 -49.18
C LYS A 134 -20.72 -6.78 -49.03
N SER A 135 -20.91 -7.27 -47.81
CA SER A 135 -21.75 -8.46 -47.54
C SER A 135 -23.20 -8.28 -48.02
N GLN A 136 -23.76 -7.07 -47.95
CA GLN A 136 -25.08 -6.76 -48.51
C GLN A 136 -25.09 -6.70 -50.05
N SER A 137 -23.99 -6.27 -50.68
CA SER A 137 -23.81 -6.33 -52.14
C SER A 137 -23.77 -7.78 -52.61
N ASP A 138 -22.90 -8.58 -51.99
CA ASP A 138 -22.73 -10.01 -52.31
C ASP A 138 -24.04 -10.78 -52.12
N LEU A 139 -24.81 -10.47 -51.06
CA LEU A 139 -26.16 -11.02 -50.82
C LEU A 139 -27.19 -10.58 -51.88
N LYS A 140 -27.13 -9.35 -52.40
CA LYS A 140 -28.00 -8.89 -53.49
C LYS A 140 -27.65 -9.60 -54.81
N GLU A 141 -26.36 -9.81 -55.09
CA GLU A 141 -25.92 -10.52 -56.28
C GLU A 141 -26.29 -12.01 -56.23
N ALA A 142 -26.05 -12.69 -55.10
CA ALA A 142 -26.48 -14.08 -54.90
C ALA A 142 -28.01 -14.24 -55.05
N LYS A 143 -28.81 -13.30 -54.52
CA LYS A 143 -30.27 -13.28 -54.74
C LYS A 143 -30.65 -13.08 -56.21
N LYS A 144 -29.93 -12.22 -56.95
CA LYS A 144 -30.14 -12.01 -58.38
C LYS A 144 -29.83 -13.28 -59.18
N GLN A 145 -28.73 -13.96 -58.88
CA GLN A 145 -28.36 -15.24 -59.50
C GLN A 145 -29.39 -16.34 -59.22
N LEU A 146 -29.86 -16.46 -57.97
CA LEU A 146 -30.95 -17.38 -57.60
C LEU A 146 -32.23 -17.09 -58.40
N GLN A 147 -32.60 -15.81 -58.54
CA GLN A 147 -33.78 -15.40 -59.29
C GLN A 147 -33.65 -15.69 -60.80
N THR A 148 -32.45 -15.55 -61.38
CA THR A 148 -32.16 -15.99 -62.75
C THR A 148 -32.33 -17.50 -62.90
N GLN A 149 -31.78 -18.30 -61.98
CA GLN A 149 -31.93 -19.76 -61.99
C GLN A 149 -33.40 -20.20 -61.80
N GLN A 150 -34.20 -19.47 -61.02
CA GLN A 150 -35.64 -19.72 -60.91
C GLN A 150 -36.34 -19.52 -62.25
N ILE A 151 -36.07 -18.41 -62.95
CA ILE A 151 -36.63 -18.12 -64.28
C ILE A 151 -36.18 -19.17 -65.31
N GLU A 152 -34.93 -19.64 -65.27
CA GLU A 152 -34.45 -20.73 -66.14
C GLU A 152 -35.18 -22.05 -65.87
N ASN A 153 -35.43 -22.39 -64.60
CA ASN A 153 -36.21 -23.58 -64.23
C ASN A 153 -37.69 -23.47 -64.61
N GLU A 154 -38.31 -22.29 -64.49
CA GLU A 154 -39.68 -22.04 -64.95
C GLU A 154 -39.80 -22.14 -66.49
N ASN A 155 -38.80 -21.65 -67.22
CA ASN A 155 -38.71 -21.83 -68.68
C ASN A 155 -38.52 -23.30 -69.08
N LEU A 156 -37.68 -24.06 -68.36
CA LEU A 156 -37.50 -25.50 -68.57
C LEU A 156 -38.79 -26.29 -68.27
N LEU A 157 -39.47 -25.99 -67.15
CA LEU A 157 -40.77 -26.59 -66.81
C LEU A 157 -41.83 -26.26 -67.88
N THR A 158 -41.85 -25.03 -68.39
CA THR A 158 -42.74 -24.63 -69.49
C THR A 158 -42.40 -25.37 -70.79
N SER A 159 -41.12 -25.57 -71.10
CA SER A 159 -40.67 -26.35 -72.26
C SER A 159 -41.05 -27.83 -72.14
N ILE A 160 -40.82 -28.45 -70.98
CA ILE A 160 -41.24 -29.82 -70.66
C ILE A 160 -42.76 -29.96 -70.79
N LYS A 161 -43.53 -29.00 -70.25
CA LYS A 161 -44.99 -28.97 -70.38
C LYS A 161 -45.41 -28.86 -71.85
N ASN A 162 -44.81 -27.99 -72.64
CA ASN A 162 -45.12 -27.85 -74.07
C ASN A 162 -44.85 -29.15 -74.84
N VAL A 163 -43.80 -29.91 -74.51
CA VAL A 163 -43.53 -31.23 -75.09
C VAL A 163 -44.59 -32.26 -74.68
N VAL A 164 -45.02 -32.25 -73.42
CA VAL A 164 -46.08 -33.14 -72.91
C VAL A 164 -47.45 -32.80 -73.53
N ASP A 165 -47.83 -31.52 -73.58
CA ASP A 165 -49.08 -31.03 -74.18
C ASP A 165 -49.12 -31.32 -75.70
N ALA A 166 -47.99 -31.14 -76.41
CA ALA A 166 -47.88 -31.48 -77.83
C ALA A 166 -47.99 -32.99 -78.07
N ALA A 167 -47.39 -33.82 -77.22
CA ALA A 167 -47.49 -35.27 -77.32
C ALA A 167 -48.91 -35.77 -76.97
N GLN A 168 -49.55 -35.23 -75.93
CA GLN A 168 -50.95 -35.49 -75.61
C GLN A 168 -51.88 -35.12 -76.77
N THR A 169 -51.58 -34.02 -77.47
CA THR A 169 -52.31 -33.61 -78.68
C THR A 169 -52.10 -34.59 -79.85
N TYR A 170 -50.87 -35.06 -80.07
CA TYR A 170 -50.53 -35.96 -81.18
C TYR A 170 -51.03 -37.40 -80.98
N PHE A 171 -50.93 -37.94 -79.76
CA PHE A 171 -51.33 -39.31 -79.43
C PHE A 171 -52.80 -39.45 -78.96
N ILE A 172 -53.50 -38.32 -78.76
CA ILE A 172 -54.90 -38.28 -78.32
C ILE A 172 -55.14 -39.09 -77.03
N GLN A 173 -54.16 -39.10 -76.13
CA GLN A 173 -54.24 -39.67 -74.79
C GLN A 173 -53.73 -38.68 -73.73
N PRO A 174 -54.29 -38.69 -72.51
CA PRO A 174 -53.88 -37.80 -71.43
C PRO A 174 -52.54 -38.24 -70.82
N ILE A 175 -51.46 -37.57 -71.22
CA ILE A 175 -50.08 -37.85 -70.79
C ILE A 175 -49.69 -36.77 -69.78
N LYS A 176 -49.40 -37.13 -68.52
CA LYS A 176 -49.22 -36.15 -67.43
C LYS A 176 -47.77 -35.90 -67.03
N SER A 177 -46.82 -36.69 -67.54
CA SER A 177 -45.38 -36.48 -67.35
C SER A 177 -44.56 -36.99 -68.53
N LEU A 178 -43.30 -36.56 -68.61
CA LEU A 178 -42.36 -37.03 -69.64
C LEU A 178 -42.10 -38.54 -69.55
N ASP A 179 -42.15 -39.11 -68.34
CA ASP A 179 -41.98 -40.56 -68.12
C ASP A 179 -43.19 -41.36 -68.61
N GLN A 180 -44.40 -40.80 -68.49
CA GLN A 180 -45.61 -41.39 -69.08
C GLN A 180 -45.55 -41.37 -70.61
N LEU A 181 -45.01 -40.29 -71.21
CA LEU A 181 -44.75 -40.25 -72.66
C LEU A 181 -43.76 -41.35 -73.07
N ALA A 182 -42.62 -41.44 -72.38
CA ALA A 182 -41.60 -42.44 -72.64
C ALA A 182 -42.12 -43.89 -72.49
N SER A 183 -43.00 -44.13 -71.52
CA SER A 183 -43.62 -45.44 -71.27
C SER A 183 -44.69 -45.79 -72.31
N PHE A 184 -45.54 -44.82 -72.70
CA PHE A 184 -46.59 -45.02 -73.69
C PHE A 184 -46.02 -45.45 -75.05
N LEU A 185 -44.96 -44.77 -75.50
CA LEU A 185 -44.24 -45.03 -76.75
C LEU A 185 -43.63 -46.44 -76.85
N GLN A 186 -43.47 -47.16 -75.74
CA GLN A 186 -42.90 -48.51 -75.71
C GLN A 186 -43.96 -49.62 -75.81
N SER A 187 -45.26 -49.29 -75.85
CA SER A 187 -46.34 -50.25 -75.56
C SER A 187 -47.16 -50.76 -76.76
N HIS A 188 -47.07 -50.14 -77.94
CA HIS A 188 -47.98 -50.41 -79.08
C HIS A 188 -47.25 -50.73 -80.39
N THR A 189 -47.09 -52.01 -80.76
CA THR A 189 -47.01 -52.53 -82.17
C THR A 189 -46.72 -54.04 -82.29
N ILE A 190 -47.74 -54.91 -82.44
CA ILE A 190 -47.65 -56.25 -83.09
C ILE A 190 -49.03 -56.61 -83.73
N ASN A 191 -49.05 -57.52 -84.73
CA ASN A 191 -50.19 -58.11 -85.48
C ASN A 191 -50.76 -57.25 -86.64
N GLU A 192 -51.15 -57.78 -87.82
CA GLU A 192 -51.03 -59.14 -88.40
C GLU A 192 -50.98 -59.11 -89.97
N LYS A 193 -51.09 -60.25 -90.69
CA LYS A 193 -50.84 -60.40 -92.15
C LYS A 193 -52.08 -60.85 -92.94
N THR A 194 -52.21 -60.49 -94.25
CA THR A 194 -52.15 -61.41 -95.44
C THR A 194 -52.75 -60.88 -96.78
N ALA A 195 -52.01 -61.11 -97.89
CA ALA A 195 -52.44 -61.56 -99.24
C ALA A 195 -53.12 -60.66 -100.33
N THR A 196 -52.54 -60.76 -101.55
CA THR A 196 -53.09 -60.63 -102.94
C THR A 196 -53.27 -59.27 -103.65
N LEU A 197 -53.21 -59.35 -105.00
CA LEU A 197 -52.99 -58.32 -106.06
C LEU A 197 -54.31 -57.71 -106.64
N PRO A 198 -54.31 -56.69 -107.56
CA PRO A 198 -53.20 -55.89 -108.15
C PRO A 198 -53.39 -54.34 -108.20
N GLN A 199 -52.27 -53.57 -108.15
CA GLN A 199 -52.08 -52.15 -108.58
C GLN A 199 -53.00 -51.03 -108.00
N PRO A 200 -52.58 -49.74 -108.01
CA PRO A 200 -51.23 -49.16 -108.20
C PRO A 200 -50.77 -48.29 -106.98
N GLN A 201 -49.61 -47.63 -107.13
CA GLN A 201 -49.03 -46.58 -106.26
C GLN A 201 -48.31 -47.00 -104.96
N ALA A 202 -47.37 -46.12 -104.57
CA ALA A 202 -46.72 -45.93 -103.26
C ALA A 202 -45.87 -47.05 -102.61
N VAL A 203 -44.57 -46.73 -102.47
CA VAL A 203 -43.70 -46.96 -101.28
C VAL A 203 -43.30 -48.41 -100.88
N LYS A 204 -41.99 -48.55 -100.62
CA LYS A 204 -41.23 -49.57 -99.84
C LYS A 204 -42.01 -50.76 -99.20
N GLY A 205 -41.56 -52.02 -99.30
CA GLY A 205 -40.37 -52.57 -99.96
C GLY A 205 -39.69 -53.68 -99.13
N ASP A 206 -38.56 -54.19 -99.63
CA ASP A 206 -37.63 -55.11 -98.96
C ASP A 206 -36.20 -54.52 -99.02
N ASN A 207 -35.24 -54.81 -98.13
CA ASN A 207 -35.20 -55.75 -97.02
C ASN A 207 -34.73 -55.03 -95.76
N GLU A 208 -35.45 -55.15 -94.63
CA GLU A 208 -34.89 -54.79 -93.33
C GLU A 208 -35.33 -55.72 -92.17
N ASN A 209 -35.51 -57.02 -92.45
CA ASN A 209 -35.42 -58.04 -91.39
C ASN A 209 -33.96 -58.19 -90.87
N ASP A 210 -33.00 -57.75 -91.69
CA ASP A 210 -31.63 -57.41 -91.31
C ASP A 210 -31.56 -56.16 -90.39
N SER A 211 -32.67 -55.43 -90.18
CA SER A 211 -32.72 -54.25 -89.29
C SER A 211 -32.73 -54.62 -87.82
N LEU A 212 -33.57 -55.55 -87.36
CA LEU A 212 -33.63 -55.83 -85.91
C LEU A 212 -32.33 -56.41 -85.36
N LEU A 213 -31.60 -57.20 -86.15
CA LEU A 213 -30.23 -57.58 -85.80
C LEU A 213 -29.26 -56.40 -85.92
N LYS A 214 -29.40 -55.53 -86.94
CA LYS A 214 -28.64 -54.28 -87.02
C LYS A 214 -28.94 -53.30 -85.90
N ASP A 215 -30.15 -53.24 -85.34
CA ASP A 215 -30.64 -52.27 -84.35
C ASP A 215 -30.42 -52.77 -82.93
N ALA A 216 -30.46 -54.08 -82.69
CA ALA A 216 -29.78 -54.69 -81.55
C ALA A 216 -28.25 -54.42 -81.64
N GLN A 217 -27.65 -54.57 -82.83
CA GLN A 217 -26.28 -54.11 -83.06
C GLN A 217 -26.13 -52.57 -83.07
N LYS A 218 -27.18 -51.75 -83.18
CA LYS A 218 -27.10 -50.28 -83.25
C LYS A 218 -27.26 -49.71 -81.87
N GLN A 219 -28.13 -50.27 -81.04
CA GLN A 219 -28.15 -50.10 -79.59
C GLN A 219 -26.84 -50.61 -79.00
N LEU A 220 -26.35 -51.81 -79.36
CA LEU A 220 -25.04 -52.28 -78.92
C LEU A 220 -23.90 -51.41 -79.49
N ARG A 221 -23.97 -50.92 -80.73
CA ARG A 221 -23.02 -49.93 -81.28
C ARG A 221 -23.24 -48.52 -80.70
N ILE A 222 -24.38 -48.16 -80.13
CA ILE A 222 -24.66 -46.85 -79.50
C ILE A 222 -24.27 -46.88 -78.03
N VAL A 223 -24.40 -48.02 -77.34
CA VAL A 223 -23.83 -48.26 -76.02
C VAL A 223 -22.32 -48.47 -76.14
N THR A 224 -21.84 -49.23 -77.12
CA THR A 224 -20.39 -49.31 -77.41
C THR A 224 -19.85 -47.99 -77.95
N ARG A 225 -20.63 -47.18 -78.68
CA ARG A 225 -20.21 -45.83 -79.09
C ARG A 225 -20.30 -44.87 -77.92
N LYS A 226 -21.32 -44.89 -77.06
CA LYS A 226 -21.36 -44.07 -75.83
C LYS A 226 -20.27 -44.47 -74.86
N ALA A 227 -19.94 -45.75 -74.71
CA ALA A 227 -18.81 -46.23 -73.91
C ALA A 227 -17.47 -45.95 -74.60
N LYS A 228 -17.38 -45.91 -75.93
CA LYS A 228 -16.19 -45.45 -76.66
C LYS A 228 -16.07 -43.93 -76.70
N GLU A 229 -17.16 -43.18 -76.67
CA GLU A 229 -17.19 -41.72 -76.60
C GLU A 229 -16.95 -41.28 -75.16
N GLU A 230 -17.44 -42.02 -74.15
CA GLU A 230 -17.09 -41.83 -72.74
C GLU A 230 -15.64 -42.28 -72.49
N HIS A 231 -15.19 -43.42 -73.00
CA HIS A 231 -13.78 -43.79 -72.89
C HIS A 231 -12.87 -42.85 -73.69
N LYS A 232 -13.35 -42.29 -74.82
CA LYS A 232 -12.66 -41.22 -75.56
C LYS A 232 -12.68 -39.90 -74.79
N ILE A 233 -13.78 -39.49 -74.17
CA ILE A 233 -13.87 -38.29 -73.32
C ILE A 233 -13.04 -38.47 -72.05
N ARG A 234 -13.01 -39.65 -71.44
CA ARG A 234 -12.09 -40.01 -70.36
C ARG A 234 -10.64 -40.00 -70.86
N LYS A 235 -10.34 -40.53 -72.04
CA LYS A 235 -8.99 -40.52 -72.62
C LYS A 235 -8.56 -39.12 -73.09
N GLU A 236 -9.49 -38.28 -73.52
CA GLU A 236 -9.30 -36.88 -73.86
C GLU A 236 -9.16 -36.04 -72.59
N ALA A 237 -9.85 -36.38 -71.50
CA ALA A 237 -9.68 -35.79 -70.17
C ALA A 237 -8.39 -36.28 -69.49
N GLU A 238 -7.98 -37.54 -69.65
CA GLU A 238 -6.69 -38.09 -69.21
C GLU A 238 -5.55 -37.48 -70.04
N LEU A 239 -5.74 -37.28 -71.35
CA LEU A 239 -4.81 -36.53 -72.18
C LEU A 239 -4.81 -35.04 -71.83
N LEU A 240 -5.94 -34.45 -71.43
CA LEU A 240 -6.01 -33.05 -70.99
C LEU A 240 -5.36 -32.88 -69.62
N ILE A 241 -5.56 -33.81 -68.69
CA ILE A 241 -4.89 -33.87 -67.39
C ILE A 241 -3.39 -34.09 -67.60
N ALA A 242 -2.97 -35.09 -68.37
CA ALA A 242 -1.56 -35.32 -68.68
C ALA A 242 -0.92 -34.15 -69.45
N LYS A 243 -1.68 -33.44 -70.30
CA LYS A 243 -1.23 -32.21 -70.97
C LYS A 243 -1.17 -31.02 -70.01
N LEU A 244 -2.09 -30.89 -69.05
CA LEU A 244 -2.07 -29.87 -68.00
C LEU A 244 -0.98 -30.17 -66.96
N GLU A 245 -0.66 -31.43 -66.70
CA GLU A 245 0.46 -31.87 -65.86
C GLU A 245 1.80 -31.67 -66.57
N SER A 246 1.87 -31.95 -67.89
CA SER A 246 3.01 -31.53 -68.72
C SER A 246 3.14 -30.02 -68.68
N GLN A 247 2.10 -29.25 -69.05
CA GLN A 247 2.12 -27.79 -69.00
C GLN A 247 2.46 -27.25 -67.62
N LYS A 248 2.00 -27.86 -66.52
CA LYS A 248 2.38 -27.47 -65.14
C LYS A 248 3.85 -27.79 -64.84
N LYS A 249 4.38 -28.91 -65.34
CA LYS A 249 5.80 -29.28 -65.26
C LYS A 249 6.66 -28.38 -66.16
N ASP A 250 6.20 -28.04 -67.34
CA ASP A 250 6.88 -27.25 -68.36
C ASP A 250 6.89 -25.77 -67.96
N ILE A 251 5.77 -25.22 -67.47
CA ILE A 251 5.70 -23.90 -66.82
C ILE A 251 6.57 -23.87 -65.56
N LYS A 252 6.64 -24.96 -64.77
CA LYS A 252 7.56 -25.03 -63.63
C LYS A 252 9.03 -25.02 -64.10
N ASN A 253 9.37 -25.80 -65.11
CA ASN A 253 10.71 -25.81 -65.70
C ASN A 253 11.05 -24.43 -66.30
N GLU A 254 10.10 -23.76 -66.96
CA GLU A 254 10.25 -22.40 -67.46
C GLU A 254 10.39 -21.39 -66.31
N LEU A 255 9.67 -21.56 -65.19
CA LEU A 255 9.83 -20.72 -64.00
C LEU A 255 11.21 -20.91 -63.36
N ASP A 256 11.67 -22.15 -63.18
CA ASP A 256 12.99 -22.46 -62.63
C ASP A 256 14.12 -22.04 -63.59
N ASN A 257 13.92 -22.13 -64.91
CA ASN A 257 14.83 -21.59 -65.93
C ASN A 257 14.81 -20.06 -65.99
N LEU A 258 13.65 -19.41 -65.90
CA LEU A 258 13.51 -17.95 -65.87
C LEU A 258 14.09 -17.38 -64.58
N LYS A 259 13.94 -18.08 -63.46
CA LYS A 259 14.57 -17.76 -62.19
C LYS A 259 16.09 -17.87 -62.33
N SER A 260 16.62 -19.01 -62.75
CA SER A 260 18.07 -19.19 -62.99
C SER A 260 18.64 -18.15 -63.99
N ARG A 261 17.87 -17.79 -65.03
CA ARG A 261 18.24 -16.77 -66.02
C ARG A 261 18.11 -15.34 -65.49
N ASN A 262 17.20 -15.07 -64.56
CA ASN A 262 17.09 -13.79 -63.89
C ASN A 262 18.15 -13.65 -62.79
N ASP A 263 18.44 -14.68 -62.01
CA ASP A 263 19.54 -14.70 -61.03
C ASP A 263 20.89 -14.50 -61.75
N SER A 264 21.08 -15.18 -62.89
CA SER A 264 22.22 -14.93 -63.80
C SER A 264 22.24 -13.49 -64.35
N LYS A 265 21.11 -12.95 -64.80
CA LYS A 265 21.02 -11.54 -65.23
C LYS A 265 21.25 -10.55 -64.08
N VAL A 266 20.85 -10.87 -62.85
CA VAL A 266 21.03 -10.01 -61.66
C VAL A 266 22.51 -9.96 -61.31
N LEU A 267 23.19 -11.10 -61.28
CA LEU A 267 24.65 -11.17 -61.17
C LEU A 267 25.36 -10.40 -62.30
N ASP A 268 24.91 -10.57 -63.54
CA ASP A 268 25.51 -9.92 -64.71
C ASP A 268 25.20 -8.41 -64.74
N LEU A 269 24.04 -7.97 -64.22
CA LEU A 269 23.67 -6.57 -64.04
C LEU A 269 24.36 -5.92 -62.85
N GLN A 270 24.57 -6.63 -61.73
CA GLN A 270 25.39 -6.17 -60.61
C GLN A 270 26.84 -5.99 -61.06
N ARG A 271 27.39 -6.98 -61.79
CA ARG A 271 28.75 -6.88 -62.35
C ARG A 271 28.86 -5.78 -63.40
N LYS A 272 27.81 -5.53 -64.20
CA LYS A 272 27.73 -4.37 -65.11
C LYS A 272 27.53 -3.06 -64.37
N LEU A 273 26.87 -3.05 -63.21
CA LEU A 273 26.76 -1.87 -62.34
C LEU A 273 28.13 -1.53 -61.75
N GLU A 274 28.83 -2.49 -61.15
CA GLU A 274 30.21 -2.34 -60.65
C GLU A 274 31.16 -1.87 -61.75
N LEU A 275 31.11 -2.50 -62.93
CA LEU A 275 31.91 -2.07 -64.09
C LEU A 275 31.51 -0.69 -64.61
N SER A 276 30.22 -0.34 -64.61
CA SER A 276 29.71 0.97 -65.00
C SER A 276 30.04 2.04 -63.97
N GLU A 277 30.11 1.71 -62.67
CA GLU A 277 30.54 2.61 -61.61
C GLU A 277 32.05 2.81 -61.63
N MET A 278 32.84 1.76 -61.86
CA MET A 278 34.28 1.89 -62.12
C MET A 278 34.56 2.68 -63.40
N GLN A 279 33.83 2.41 -64.49
CA GLN A 279 33.91 3.22 -65.70
C GLN A 279 33.45 4.65 -65.46
N LYS A 280 32.36 4.91 -64.73
CA LYS A 280 31.89 6.26 -64.39
C LYS A 280 32.89 7.00 -63.50
N LYS A 281 33.59 6.31 -62.61
CA LYS A 281 34.64 6.88 -61.76
C LYS A 281 35.91 7.21 -62.58
N SER A 282 36.31 6.31 -63.48
CA SER A 282 37.38 6.55 -64.45
C SER A 282 37.03 7.66 -65.45
N ILE A 283 35.80 7.67 -65.97
CA ILE A 283 35.28 8.69 -66.89
C ILE A 283 35.10 10.02 -66.17
N SER A 284 34.67 10.07 -64.91
CA SER A 284 34.61 11.32 -64.13
C SER A 284 36.01 11.89 -63.91
N SER A 285 36.98 11.07 -63.50
CA SER A 285 38.37 11.50 -63.36
C SER A 285 39.01 11.93 -64.69
N ASN A 286 38.73 11.18 -65.77
CA ASN A 286 39.16 11.54 -67.12
C ASN A 286 38.43 12.79 -67.64
N LEU A 287 37.17 13.04 -67.26
CA LEU A 287 36.41 14.23 -67.64
C LEU A 287 36.79 15.45 -66.80
N GLU A 288 37.20 15.29 -65.54
CA GLU A 288 37.83 16.36 -64.76
C GLU A 288 39.15 16.78 -65.41
N ALA A 289 39.99 15.81 -65.78
CA ALA A 289 41.17 16.06 -66.60
C ALA A 289 40.83 16.66 -67.98
N LYS A 290 39.78 16.17 -68.65
CA LYS A 290 39.32 16.68 -69.95
C LYS A 290 38.68 18.06 -69.85
N ILE A 291 38.07 18.44 -68.73
CA ILE A 291 37.54 19.78 -68.47
C ILE A 291 38.70 20.74 -68.24
N ILE A 292 39.74 20.34 -67.49
CA ILE A 292 40.98 21.13 -67.38
C ILE A 292 41.65 21.30 -68.76
N GLU A 293 41.72 20.23 -69.55
CA GLU A 293 42.26 20.28 -70.93
C GLU A 293 41.40 21.12 -71.88
N LEU A 294 40.07 20.97 -71.82
CA LEU A 294 39.13 21.69 -72.69
C LEU A 294 38.93 23.14 -72.28
N SER A 295 39.06 23.53 -71.01
CA SER A 295 39.19 24.95 -70.63
C SER A 295 40.44 25.54 -71.29
N ASN A 296 41.58 24.84 -71.22
CA ASN A 296 42.83 25.25 -71.86
C ASN A 296 42.82 25.20 -73.42
N LEU A 297 41.82 24.55 -74.02
CA LEU A 297 41.62 24.48 -75.48
C LEU A 297 40.50 25.41 -75.97
N LEU A 298 39.44 25.66 -75.19
CA LEU A 298 38.37 26.62 -75.53
C LEU A 298 38.92 28.05 -75.58
N GLU A 299 39.90 28.35 -74.72
CA GLU A 299 40.72 29.56 -74.73
C GLU A 299 41.48 29.76 -76.07
N LYS A 300 41.73 28.67 -76.80
CA LYS A 300 42.46 28.63 -78.09
C LYS A 300 41.54 28.48 -79.31
N GLU A 301 40.45 27.73 -79.21
CA GLU A 301 39.46 27.54 -80.28
C GLU A 301 38.65 28.80 -80.55
N LYS A 302 38.35 29.60 -79.52
CA LYS A 302 37.79 30.96 -79.68
C LYS A 302 38.64 31.89 -80.54
N GLN A 303 39.90 31.53 -80.82
CA GLN A 303 40.81 32.31 -81.68
C GLN A 303 40.82 31.84 -83.14
N LYS A 304 40.04 30.80 -83.54
CA LYS A 304 40.19 30.16 -84.86
C LYS A 304 38.91 29.75 -85.61
N ALA A 305 37.76 29.59 -84.98
CA ALA A 305 36.59 28.99 -85.63
C ALA A 305 35.73 29.99 -86.48
N GLN A 306 36.12 30.24 -87.73
CA GLN A 306 35.26 30.74 -88.81
C GLN A 306 35.52 29.92 -90.11
N GLU A 307 34.46 29.50 -90.84
CA GLU A 307 34.43 28.78 -92.17
C GLU A 307 34.71 27.23 -92.16
N ILE A 308 34.14 26.29 -92.98
CA ILE A 308 32.99 26.20 -93.96
C ILE A 308 32.63 24.71 -94.34
N GLU A 309 31.73 24.45 -95.33
CA GLU A 309 31.63 23.29 -96.30
C GLU A 309 30.70 22.01 -96.11
N GLU A 310 30.10 21.44 -97.21
CA GLU A 310 29.40 20.08 -97.38
C GLU A 310 28.79 19.74 -98.83
N LEU A 311 28.47 18.47 -99.33
CA LEU A 311 27.69 18.09 -100.63
C LEU A 311 27.45 16.56 -101.20
N HIS A 312 26.33 16.23 -101.97
CA HIS A 312 25.97 15.18 -103.10
C HIS A 312 25.65 13.59 -102.92
N ARG A 313 25.13 12.62 -103.80
CA ARG A 313 24.24 12.26 -105.07
C ARG A 313 24.12 10.65 -105.34
N HIS A 314 23.52 9.81 -106.30
CA HIS A 314 22.48 9.61 -107.44
C HIS A 314 22.46 8.09 -108.07
N THR A 315 21.71 7.46 -109.07
CA THR A 315 20.25 7.32 -109.61
C THR A 315 19.80 6.00 -110.50
N PRO A 316 19.30 5.86 -111.82
CA PRO A 316 18.31 4.77 -112.37
C PRO A 316 18.45 4.06 -113.84
N ILE A 317 17.53 3.12 -114.38
CA ILE A 317 17.20 2.62 -115.84
C ILE A 317 16.39 1.20 -115.99
N ALA A 318 15.82 0.49 -117.05
CA ALA A 318 14.98 0.52 -118.37
C ALA A 318 14.48 -0.96 -118.84
N SER A 319 13.87 -1.50 -119.99
CA SER A 319 13.39 -1.20 -121.42
C SER A 319 12.29 -2.20 -122.14
N GLN A 320 12.33 -2.64 -123.47
CA GLN A 320 11.20 -3.11 -124.44
C GLN A 320 11.58 -4.11 -125.67
N ALA A 321 10.85 -4.62 -126.76
CA ALA A 321 9.44 -5.03 -127.26
C ALA A 321 9.31 -5.62 -128.79
N ASP A 322 8.14 -6.21 -129.27
CA ASP A 322 7.46 -6.41 -130.66
C ASP A 322 7.95 -7.35 -131.91
N GLN A 323 7.29 -7.79 -133.07
CA GLN A 323 5.89 -8.07 -133.68
C GLN A 323 5.79 -8.75 -135.18
N ALA A 324 4.58 -9.17 -135.75
CA ALA A 324 4.03 -9.19 -137.21
C ALA A 324 3.84 -10.40 -138.29
N THR A 325 2.78 -10.30 -139.17
CA THR A 325 2.47 -10.82 -140.60
C THR A 325 1.94 -12.27 -140.99
N THR A 326 1.24 -12.45 -142.16
CA THR A 326 0.29 -13.57 -142.54
C THR A 326 0.40 -14.20 -143.98
N GLN A 327 -0.59 -15.06 -144.34
CA GLN A 327 -0.96 -15.62 -145.67
C GLN A 327 -0.14 -16.78 -146.29
N ALA A 328 0.82 -17.36 -145.56
CA ALA A 328 1.43 -18.64 -145.94
C ALA A 328 0.53 -19.86 -145.62
N LYS A 329 -0.42 -20.16 -146.54
CA LYS A 329 -1.00 -21.49 -146.82
C LYS A 329 -1.87 -22.13 -145.70
N ALA A 330 -3.17 -22.23 -146.00
CA ALA A 330 -4.23 -22.76 -145.12
C ALA A 330 -4.06 -24.22 -144.69
N ASN A 331 -3.22 -25.02 -145.34
CA ASN A 331 -2.87 -26.37 -144.87
C ASN A 331 -2.15 -26.33 -143.51
N SER A 332 -1.46 -25.23 -143.19
CA SER A 332 -0.97 -24.99 -141.82
C SER A 332 -2.09 -24.62 -140.86
N GLN A 333 -3.23 -24.10 -141.32
CA GLN A 333 -4.37 -23.76 -140.46
C GLN A 333 -5.18 -24.99 -140.02
N GLU A 334 -5.25 -26.09 -140.78
CA GLU A 334 -5.90 -27.32 -140.28
C GLU A 334 -5.05 -28.00 -139.20
N ASN A 335 -3.73 -28.12 -139.42
CA ASN A 335 -2.82 -28.59 -138.37
C ASN A 335 -2.82 -27.63 -137.17
N LYS A 336 -2.79 -26.31 -137.39
CA LYS A 336 -2.99 -25.33 -136.30
C LYS A 336 -4.38 -25.40 -135.68
N LEU A 337 -5.42 -25.94 -136.33
CA LEU A 337 -6.73 -26.16 -135.71
C LEU A 337 -6.70 -27.39 -134.80
N LYS A 338 -6.00 -28.45 -135.20
CA LYS A 338 -5.76 -29.64 -134.37
C LYS A 338 -4.81 -29.36 -133.20
N GLU A 339 -3.73 -28.61 -133.45
CA GLU A 339 -2.82 -28.07 -132.43
C GLU A 339 -3.53 -27.04 -131.55
N ALA A 340 -4.42 -26.19 -132.09
CA ALA A 340 -5.24 -25.30 -131.27
C ALA A 340 -6.32 -26.05 -130.49
N GLN A 341 -6.87 -27.17 -130.98
CA GLN A 341 -7.78 -28.01 -130.20
C GLN A 341 -7.03 -28.77 -129.10
N ALA A 342 -5.85 -29.30 -129.38
CA ALA A 342 -4.96 -29.89 -128.38
C ALA A 342 -4.45 -28.85 -127.37
N SER A 343 -4.15 -27.64 -127.81
CA SER A 343 -3.76 -26.50 -126.98
C SER A 343 -4.95 -25.97 -126.17
N ILE A 344 -6.16 -25.87 -126.73
CA ILE A 344 -7.39 -25.52 -125.99
C ILE A 344 -7.73 -26.63 -124.98
N TYR A 345 -7.49 -27.90 -125.29
CA TYR A 345 -7.63 -29.00 -124.33
C TYR A 345 -6.58 -28.92 -123.22
N SER A 346 -5.31 -28.64 -123.58
CA SER A 346 -4.21 -28.43 -122.64
C SER A 346 -4.46 -27.22 -121.74
N LEU A 347 -4.90 -26.08 -122.30
CA LEU A 347 -5.27 -24.86 -121.60
C LEU A 347 -6.54 -25.03 -120.78
N ARG A 348 -7.53 -25.83 -121.21
CA ARG A 348 -8.69 -26.20 -120.36
C ARG A 348 -8.26 -27.06 -119.18
N LYS A 349 -7.36 -28.02 -119.40
CA LYS A 349 -6.77 -28.85 -118.33
C LYS A 349 -5.93 -27.98 -117.38
N GLN A 350 -5.11 -27.08 -117.91
CA GLN A 350 -4.27 -26.15 -117.15
C GLN A 350 -5.13 -25.14 -116.38
N ASN A 351 -6.20 -24.60 -116.98
CA ASN A 351 -7.17 -23.75 -116.28
C ASN A 351 -7.93 -24.52 -115.20
N ALA A 352 -8.26 -25.79 -115.40
CA ALA A 352 -8.83 -26.63 -114.34
C ALA A 352 -7.82 -26.87 -113.20
N THR A 353 -6.54 -27.15 -113.51
CA THR A 353 -5.48 -27.24 -112.50
C THR A 353 -5.29 -25.91 -111.76
N LEU A 354 -5.29 -24.78 -112.47
CA LEU A 354 -5.16 -23.44 -111.90
C LEU A 354 -6.38 -23.05 -111.05
N LEU A 355 -7.60 -23.43 -111.44
CA LEU A 355 -8.81 -23.23 -110.64
C LEU A 355 -8.78 -24.08 -109.36
N ASN A 356 -8.31 -25.33 -109.43
CA ASN A 356 -8.10 -26.16 -108.25
C ASN A 356 -7.02 -25.56 -107.33
N GLN A 357 -5.87 -25.16 -107.88
CA GLN A 357 -4.78 -24.51 -107.13
C GLN A 357 -5.21 -23.18 -106.51
N LEU A 358 -6.04 -22.39 -107.19
CA LEU A 358 -6.59 -21.14 -106.69
C LEU A 358 -7.61 -21.41 -105.58
N SER A 359 -8.46 -22.42 -105.71
CA SER A 359 -9.36 -22.87 -104.63
C SER A 359 -8.59 -23.42 -103.42
N GLU A 360 -7.53 -24.20 -103.63
CA GLU A 360 -6.62 -24.67 -102.58
C GLU A 360 -5.92 -23.50 -101.88
N ALA A 361 -5.47 -22.50 -102.64
CA ALA A 361 -4.87 -21.27 -102.11
C ALA A 361 -5.88 -20.42 -101.32
N GLU A 362 -7.14 -20.31 -101.77
CA GLU A 362 -8.21 -19.62 -101.05
C GLU A 362 -8.59 -20.34 -99.76
N ASN A 363 -8.73 -21.67 -99.80
CA ASN A 363 -8.95 -22.49 -98.60
C ASN A 363 -7.79 -22.36 -97.60
N SER A 364 -6.54 -22.37 -98.09
CA SER A 364 -5.33 -22.18 -97.27
C SER A 364 -5.28 -20.77 -96.65
N LYS A 365 -5.57 -19.72 -97.44
CA LYS A 365 -5.67 -18.32 -97.00
C LYS A 365 -6.75 -18.13 -95.94
N GLU A 366 -7.89 -18.78 -96.08
CA GLU A 366 -9.00 -18.70 -95.12
C GLU A 366 -8.69 -19.50 -93.83
N LEU A 367 -7.99 -20.62 -93.93
CA LEU A 367 -7.50 -21.38 -92.77
C LEU A 367 -6.38 -20.61 -92.03
N LEU A 368 -5.52 -19.88 -92.75
CA LEU A 368 -4.53 -18.97 -92.18
C LEU A 368 -5.17 -17.75 -91.49
N ARG A 369 -6.23 -17.16 -92.07
CA ARG A 369 -7.03 -16.10 -91.42
C ARG A 369 -7.62 -16.58 -90.10
N LYS A 370 -8.23 -17.76 -90.08
CA LYS A 370 -8.80 -18.35 -88.85
C LYS A 370 -7.73 -18.61 -87.79
N LYS A 371 -6.54 -19.07 -88.18
CA LYS A 371 -5.38 -19.18 -87.28
C LYS A 371 -4.91 -17.83 -86.74
N LEU A 372 -4.83 -16.79 -87.59
CA LEU A 372 -4.45 -15.44 -87.17
C LEU A 372 -5.47 -14.82 -86.20
N GLN A 373 -6.77 -15.04 -86.43
CA GLN A 373 -7.82 -14.60 -85.51
C GLN A 373 -7.67 -15.27 -84.15
N ILE A 374 -7.58 -16.60 -84.10
CA ILE A 374 -7.38 -17.36 -82.85
C ILE A 374 -6.12 -16.89 -82.11
N LEU A 375 -5.01 -16.71 -82.83
CA LEU A 375 -3.75 -16.24 -82.23
C LEU A 375 -3.84 -14.81 -81.68
N ASN A 376 -4.64 -13.93 -82.32
CA ASN A 376 -4.91 -12.60 -81.80
C ASN A 376 -5.82 -12.65 -80.55
N ASP A 377 -6.87 -13.48 -80.58
CA ASP A 377 -7.79 -13.68 -79.46
C ASP A 377 -7.07 -14.30 -78.24
N GLU A 378 -6.10 -15.19 -78.47
CA GLU A 378 -5.16 -15.69 -77.46
C GLU A 378 -4.22 -14.59 -76.95
N PHE A 379 -3.63 -13.79 -77.84
CA PHE A 379 -2.74 -12.68 -77.46
C PHE A 379 -3.44 -11.64 -76.58
N ASP A 380 -4.68 -11.25 -76.91
CA ASP A 380 -5.47 -10.33 -76.09
C ASP A 380 -5.91 -10.95 -74.76
N GLN A 381 -6.05 -12.28 -74.66
CA GLN A 381 -6.24 -12.97 -73.38
C GLN A 381 -4.95 -12.94 -72.52
N TYR A 382 -3.80 -13.29 -73.08
CA TYR A 382 -2.51 -13.22 -72.37
C TYR A 382 -2.18 -11.78 -71.94
N ARG A 383 -2.53 -10.77 -72.75
CA ARG A 383 -2.38 -9.36 -72.40
C ARG A 383 -3.24 -8.99 -71.19
N LYS A 384 -4.54 -9.33 -71.19
CA LYS A 384 -5.45 -9.09 -70.06
C LYS A 384 -4.95 -9.79 -68.78
N ALA A 385 -4.48 -11.02 -68.89
CA ALA A 385 -3.89 -11.75 -67.76
C ALA A 385 -2.60 -11.07 -67.23
N SER A 386 -1.74 -10.58 -68.13
CA SER A 386 -0.53 -9.83 -67.74
C SER A 386 -0.85 -8.52 -67.04
N ASP A 387 -1.87 -7.79 -67.51
CA ASP A 387 -2.29 -6.52 -66.89
C ASP A 387 -3.00 -6.76 -65.54
N GLN A 388 -3.78 -7.83 -65.40
CA GLN A 388 -4.34 -8.27 -64.11
C GLN A 388 -3.25 -8.58 -63.07
N VAL A 389 -2.22 -9.37 -63.45
CA VAL A 389 -1.10 -9.72 -62.57
C VAL A 389 -0.23 -8.52 -62.18
N LYS A 390 -0.20 -7.45 -62.99
CA LYS A 390 0.44 -6.17 -62.61
C LYS A 390 -0.36 -5.44 -61.54
N ILE A 391 -1.69 -5.41 -61.67
CA ILE A 391 -2.60 -4.80 -60.68
C ILE A 391 -2.45 -5.54 -59.35
N GLU A 392 -2.51 -6.87 -59.35
CA GLU A 392 -2.34 -7.70 -58.16
C GLU A 392 -0.97 -7.51 -57.48
N ASN A 393 0.13 -7.46 -58.24
CA ASN A 393 1.45 -7.12 -57.68
C ASN A 393 1.51 -5.71 -57.09
N SER A 394 0.82 -4.74 -57.70
CA SER A 394 0.74 -3.38 -57.18
C SER A 394 -0.02 -3.33 -55.86
N THR A 395 -1.15 -4.05 -55.76
CA THR A 395 -1.92 -4.17 -54.51
C THR A 395 -1.12 -4.85 -53.41
N LEU A 396 -0.49 -6.00 -53.70
CA LEU A 396 0.34 -6.73 -52.75
C LEU A 396 1.57 -5.93 -52.29
N SER A 397 2.13 -5.06 -53.14
CA SER A 397 3.22 -4.16 -52.71
C SER A 397 2.74 -3.07 -51.77
N ILE A 398 1.52 -2.54 -51.95
CA ILE A 398 0.93 -1.56 -51.03
C ILE A 398 0.61 -2.24 -49.68
N GLU A 399 -0.06 -3.38 -49.70
CA GLU A 399 -0.37 -4.15 -48.47
C GLU A 399 0.90 -4.53 -47.68
N ARG A 400 2.00 -4.88 -48.38
CA ARG A 400 3.31 -5.13 -47.75
C ARG A 400 3.84 -3.90 -47.01
N ASP A 401 3.74 -2.72 -47.63
CA ASP A 401 4.31 -1.49 -47.09
C ASP A 401 3.44 -0.92 -45.96
N ASP A 402 2.11 -1.01 -46.07
CA ASP A 402 1.16 -0.73 -44.97
C ASP A 402 1.44 -1.63 -43.75
N LEU A 403 1.61 -2.95 -43.96
CA LEU A 403 1.94 -3.91 -42.89
C LEU A 403 3.31 -3.64 -42.27
N LYS A 404 4.26 -3.10 -43.05
CA LYS A 404 5.58 -2.70 -42.54
C LYS A 404 5.48 -1.45 -41.65
N GLU A 405 4.71 -0.43 -42.06
CA GLU A 405 4.48 0.77 -41.25
C GLU A 405 3.74 0.44 -39.94
N GLN A 406 2.76 -0.47 -39.99
CA GLN A 406 2.09 -1.01 -38.80
C GLN A 406 3.07 -1.73 -37.86
N LEU A 407 4.02 -2.51 -38.39
CA LEU A 407 5.05 -3.18 -37.59
C LEU A 407 6.04 -2.19 -36.94
N GLU A 408 6.48 -1.18 -37.68
CA GLU A 408 7.35 -0.09 -37.18
C GLU A 408 6.65 0.71 -36.05
N THR A 409 5.35 0.96 -36.22
CA THR A 409 4.48 1.61 -35.21
C THR A 409 4.30 0.73 -33.97
N ALA A 410 4.04 -0.56 -34.13
CA ALA A 410 3.91 -1.49 -33.01
C ALA A 410 5.24 -1.64 -32.22
N LEU A 411 6.39 -1.65 -32.91
CA LEU A 411 7.70 -1.71 -32.28
C LEU A 411 8.01 -0.45 -31.46
N THR A 412 7.70 0.75 -31.99
CA THR A 412 7.89 2.01 -31.27
C THR A 412 6.94 2.14 -30.06
N GLN A 413 5.68 1.71 -30.17
CA GLN A 413 4.76 1.60 -29.03
C GLN A 413 5.29 0.64 -27.95
N VAL A 414 5.77 -0.55 -28.32
CA VAL A 414 6.37 -1.51 -27.37
C VAL A 414 7.63 -0.94 -26.70
N GLN A 415 8.43 -0.14 -27.41
CA GLN A 415 9.61 0.51 -26.85
C GLN A 415 9.26 1.66 -25.89
N ALA A 416 8.20 2.43 -26.17
CA ALA A 416 7.64 3.42 -25.25
C ALA A 416 7.09 2.75 -23.98
N ALA A 417 6.29 1.69 -24.13
CA ALA A 417 5.75 0.91 -23.02
C ALA A 417 6.86 0.30 -22.14
N ARG A 418 7.93 -0.25 -22.72
CA ARG A 418 9.11 -0.74 -21.99
C ARG A 418 9.84 0.36 -21.21
N SER A 419 9.88 1.57 -21.75
CA SER A 419 10.51 2.72 -21.09
C SER A 419 9.68 3.20 -19.90
N SER A 420 8.36 3.34 -20.09
CA SER A 420 7.40 3.62 -19.02
C SER A 420 7.43 2.57 -17.91
N PHE A 421 7.46 1.28 -18.26
CA PHE A 421 7.58 0.18 -17.29
C PHE A 421 8.86 0.29 -16.45
N LYS A 422 10.02 0.57 -17.06
CA LYS A 422 11.27 0.79 -16.32
C LYS A 422 11.21 2.00 -15.39
N GLN A 423 10.60 3.10 -15.82
CA GLN A 423 10.42 4.29 -14.99
C GLN A 423 9.51 3.97 -13.78
N SER A 424 8.39 3.28 -14.01
CA SER A 424 7.49 2.81 -12.95
C SER A 424 8.20 1.86 -11.97
N GLN A 425 8.97 0.89 -12.47
CA GLN A 425 9.79 -0.02 -11.64
C GLN A 425 10.79 0.74 -10.76
N SER A 426 11.44 1.79 -11.29
CA SER A 426 12.34 2.63 -10.50
C SER A 426 11.60 3.45 -9.43
N ALA A 427 10.39 3.94 -9.72
CA ALA A 427 9.55 4.67 -8.77
C ALA A 427 9.05 3.76 -7.64
N VAL A 428 8.70 2.50 -7.94
CA VAL A 428 8.35 1.49 -6.93
C VAL A 428 9.53 1.24 -5.99
N SER A 429 10.74 1.02 -6.51
CA SER A 429 11.93 0.79 -5.67
C SER A 429 12.29 1.99 -4.79
N VAL A 430 12.07 3.21 -5.27
CA VAL A 430 12.19 4.44 -4.44
C VAL A 430 11.10 4.49 -3.36
N ALA A 431 9.86 4.10 -3.67
CA ALA A 431 8.77 4.05 -2.70
C ALA A 431 8.97 2.97 -1.62
N GLU A 432 9.49 1.80 -1.97
CA GLU A 432 9.89 0.74 -1.03
C GLU A 432 10.96 1.26 -0.05
N CYS A 433 12.03 1.87 -0.58
CA CYS A 433 13.08 2.52 0.22
C CYS A 433 12.55 3.69 1.09
N GLN A 434 11.45 4.33 0.71
CA GLN A 434 10.76 5.34 1.51
C GLN A 434 9.94 4.70 2.64
N ILE A 435 9.26 3.59 2.37
CA ILE A 435 8.49 2.80 3.36
C ILE A 435 9.42 2.24 4.43
N ASP A 436 10.57 1.67 4.06
CA ASP A 436 11.56 1.15 5.02
C ASP A 436 12.04 2.24 6.00
N LYS A 437 12.30 3.46 5.50
CA LYS A 437 12.69 4.61 6.34
C LYS A 437 11.57 5.03 7.29
N LEU A 438 10.32 5.03 6.81
CA LEU A 438 9.15 5.38 7.63
C LEU A 438 8.87 4.31 8.70
N GLN A 439 9.01 3.02 8.38
CA GLN A 439 8.91 1.93 9.36
C GLN A 439 10.00 2.02 10.43
N ASN A 440 11.26 2.27 10.04
CA ASN A 440 12.34 2.48 11.01
C ASN A 440 12.10 3.71 11.91
N SER A 441 11.59 4.82 11.35
CA SER A 441 11.20 6.01 12.12
C SER A 441 10.04 5.72 13.10
N LEU A 442 9.05 4.93 12.66
CA LEU A 442 7.93 4.48 13.50
C LEU A 442 8.42 3.61 14.67
N ASN A 443 9.28 2.63 14.40
CA ASN A 443 9.85 1.73 15.40
C ASN A 443 10.67 2.49 16.47
N ILE A 444 11.45 3.49 16.05
CA ILE A 444 12.18 4.40 16.97
C ILE A 444 11.20 5.19 17.82
N SER A 445 10.16 5.76 17.20
CA SER A 445 9.13 6.56 17.89
C SER A 445 8.33 5.73 18.90
N GLU A 446 7.99 4.48 18.57
CA GLU A 446 7.34 3.54 19.47
C GLU A 446 8.25 3.13 20.64
N SER A 447 9.56 2.92 20.38
CA SER A 447 10.54 2.65 21.44
C SER A 447 10.65 3.82 22.44
N VAL A 448 10.65 5.07 21.95
CA VAL A 448 10.63 6.27 22.80
C VAL A 448 9.32 6.37 23.59
N LEU A 449 8.18 6.17 22.93
CA LEU A 449 6.86 6.26 23.55
C LEU A 449 6.64 5.17 24.62
N ASN A 450 7.21 3.98 24.45
CA ASN A 450 7.18 2.92 25.46
C ASN A 450 8.10 3.21 26.66
N LYS A 451 9.29 3.82 26.45
CA LYS A 451 10.12 4.33 27.55
C LYS A 451 9.42 5.45 28.33
N GLN A 452 8.71 6.35 27.66
CA GLN A 452 7.93 7.40 28.31
C GLN A 452 6.76 6.84 29.13
N LYS A 453 6.08 5.78 28.66
CA LYS A 453 5.07 5.06 29.48
C LYS A 453 5.69 4.45 30.75
N GLU A 454 6.88 3.87 30.65
CA GLU A 454 7.59 3.29 31.79
C GLU A 454 8.01 4.38 32.79
N GLU A 455 8.57 5.49 32.33
CA GLU A 455 8.92 6.65 33.14
C GLU A 455 7.69 7.25 33.85
N ILE A 456 6.57 7.43 33.14
CA ILE A 456 5.31 7.90 33.73
C ILE A 456 4.77 6.90 34.77
N SER A 457 4.86 5.59 34.51
CA SER A 457 4.48 4.55 35.48
C SER A 457 5.31 4.64 36.76
N ASN A 458 6.64 4.79 36.62
CA ASN A 458 7.56 4.95 37.75
C ASN A 458 7.27 6.23 38.55
N LEU A 459 7.08 7.37 37.87
CA LEU A 459 6.72 8.65 38.51
C LEU A 459 5.36 8.59 39.22
N VAL A 460 4.36 7.89 38.65
CA VAL A 460 3.07 7.66 39.31
C VAL A 460 3.24 6.78 40.55
N ASN A 461 4.03 5.72 40.46
CA ASN A 461 4.33 4.85 41.61
C ASN A 461 5.05 5.60 42.74
N ASP A 462 6.05 6.42 42.42
CA ASP A 462 6.77 7.23 43.41
C ASP A 462 5.91 8.36 43.99
N ARG A 463 5.09 9.03 43.18
CA ARG A 463 4.06 9.96 43.68
C ARG A 463 3.12 9.26 44.67
N ASN A 464 2.70 8.03 44.38
CA ASN A 464 1.82 7.27 45.27
C ASN A 464 2.55 6.85 46.57
N LYS A 465 3.84 6.49 46.53
CA LYS A 465 4.68 6.27 47.74
C LYS A 465 4.77 7.54 48.60
N CYS A 466 4.97 8.70 47.97
CA CYS A 466 4.98 10.00 48.65
C CYS A 466 3.63 10.34 49.28
N ILE A 467 2.52 10.13 48.57
CA ILE A 467 1.15 10.31 49.10
C ILE A 467 0.92 9.41 50.32
N LEU A 468 1.26 8.12 50.26
CA LEU A 468 1.15 7.19 51.40
C LEU A 468 2.04 7.61 52.59
N SER A 469 3.18 8.26 52.32
CA SER A 469 4.06 8.80 53.36
C SER A 469 3.49 10.06 54.00
N ILE A 470 2.87 10.94 53.21
CA ILE A 470 2.14 12.13 53.69
C ILE A 470 0.94 11.73 54.55
N HIS A 471 0.16 10.71 54.16
CA HIS A 471 -0.92 10.19 54.99
C HIS A 471 -0.40 9.71 56.36
N LYS A 472 0.63 8.87 56.39
CA LYS A 472 1.24 8.40 57.65
C LYS A 472 1.77 9.54 58.53
N LEU A 473 2.32 10.61 57.93
CA LEU A 473 2.76 11.79 58.66
C LEU A 473 1.57 12.61 59.21
N ASN A 474 0.48 12.76 58.43
CA ASN A 474 -0.73 13.43 58.89
C ASN A 474 -1.43 12.63 60.00
N ASP A 475 -1.48 11.30 59.90
CA ASP A 475 -2.03 10.42 60.95
C ASP A 475 -1.19 10.52 62.24
N ALA A 476 0.14 10.61 62.12
CA ALA A 476 1.03 10.86 63.25
C ALA A 476 0.86 12.27 63.84
N ILE A 477 0.68 13.30 63.02
CA ILE A 477 0.38 14.67 63.48
C ILE A 477 -0.95 14.68 64.23
N LEU A 478 -2.02 14.12 63.68
CA LEU A 478 -3.32 13.98 64.35
C LEU A 478 -3.20 13.19 65.67
N HIS A 479 -2.37 12.15 65.71
CA HIS A 479 -2.08 11.44 66.96
C HIS A 479 -1.39 12.35 67.98
N PHE A 480 -0.37 13.10 67.58
CA PHE A 480 0.31 14.05 68.47
C PHE A 480 -0.58 15.22 68.90
N GLU A 481 -1.46 15.73 68.04
CA GLU A 481 -2.47 16.74 68.40
C GLU A 481 -3.46 16.19 69.43
N ASN A 482 -3.90 14.93 69.31
CA ASN A 482 -4.74 14.25 70.30
C ASN A 482 -3.98 13.90 71.60
N VAL A 483 -2.66 13.72 71.55
CA VAL A 483 -1.80 13.62 72.75
C VAL A 483 -1.66 14.98 73.42
N ILE A 484 -1.38 16.05 72.66
CA ILE A 484 -1.25 17.42 73.16
C ILE A 484 -2.58 17.91 73.74
N GLY A 485 -3.71 17.66 73.09
CA GLY A 485 -5.04 17.98 73.60
C GLY A 485 -5.32 17.32 74.95
N ARG A 486 -5.05 16.01 75.07
CA ARG A 486 -5.13 15.29 76.34
C ARG A 486 -4.16 15.85 77.38
N LEU A 487 -2.90 16.07 77.06
CA LEU A 487 -1.92 16.68 77.95
C LEU A 487 -2.29 18.11 78.38
N VAL A 488 -3.00 18.87 77.53
CA VAL A 488 -3.50 20.22 77.86
C VAL A 488 -4.69 20.15 78.82
N ASP A 489 -5.66 19.25 78.59
CA ASP A 489 -6.77 19.05 79.51
C ASP A 489 -6.33 18.37 80.82
N GLU A 490 -5.35 17.45 80.78
CA GLU A 490 -4.65 16.90 81.94
C GLU A 490 -3.89 18.01 82.68
N ASN A 491 -3.13 18.88 82.02
CA ASN A 491 -2.46 20.03 82.65
C ASN A 491 -3.46 21.03 83.25
N LYS A 492 -4.63 21.20 82.65
CA LYS A 492 -5.75 22.03 83.15
C LYS A 492 -6.48 21.38 84.32
N GLN A 493 -6.64 20.05 84.32
CA GLN A 493 -7.08 19.27 85.49
C GLN A 493 -6.03 19.33 86.60
N HIS A 494 -4.76 19.05 86.32
CA HIS A 494 -3.65 19.21 87.25
C HIS A 494 -3.53 20.63 87.77
N LYS A 495 -3.81 21.70 87.01
CA LYS A 495 -3.86 23.07 87.55
C LYS A 495 -5.04 23.29 88.49
N LYS A 496 -6.21 22.69 88.24
CA LYS A 496 -7.32 22.67 89.22
C LYS A 496 -6.94 21.86 90.46
N THR A 497 -6.36 20.67 90.27
CA THR A 497 -5.95 19.77 91.35
C THR A 497 -4.80 20.35 92.16
N ILE A 498 -3.83 21.04 91.55
CA ILE A 498 -2.74 21.79 92.19
C ILE A 498 -3.27 23.05 92.87
N SER A 499 -4.33 23.71 92.37
CA SER A 499 -4.99 24.78 93.12
C SER A 499 -5.70 24.25 94.37
N ASN A 500 -6.43 23.14 94.24
CA ASN A 500 -7.05 22.42 95.35
C ASN A 500 -6.02 21.80 96.30
N GLN A 501 -4.84 21.39 95.80
CA GLN A 501 -3.74 20.83 96.57
C GLN A 501 -2.81 21.92 97.11
N LEU A 502 -2.75 23.14 96.59
CA LEU A 502 -2.13 24.28 97.30
C LEU A 502 -3.01 24.74 98.45
N ARG A 503 -4.32 24.50 98.35
CA ARG A 503 -5.28 24.65 99.45
C ARG A 503 -5.17 23.51 100.48
N ALA A 504 -4.81 22.29 100.06
CA ALA A 504 -4.62 21.13 100.95
C ALA A 504 -3.20 21.03 101.54
N LEU A 505 -2.13 21.19 100.75
CA LEU A 505 -0.70 21.10 101.13
C LEU A 505 -0.20 22.29 101.97
N ARG A 506 -1.11 23.03 102.61
CA ARG A 506 -0.80 23.63 103.92
C ARG A 506 -0.81 22.58 105.04
N GLU A 507 -1.24 21.35 104.73
CA GLU A 507 -1.39 20.18 105.59
C GLU A 507 -0.84 18.94 104.84
N ALA A 508 0.19 18.28 105.40
CA ALA A 508 0.71 16.93 105.07
C ALA A 508 1.21 16.57 103.64
N GLU A 509 2.50 16.83 103.40
CA GLU A 509 3.61 15.89 103.05
C GLU A 509 3.40 14.46 102.44
N MET A 510 4.44 14.01 101.69
CA MET A 510 4.87 12.61 101.34
C MET A 510 4.46 11.91 100.00
N LEU A 511 5.34 10.98 99.57
CA LEU A 511 5.36 10.05 98.39
C LEU A 511 4.92 8.60 98.81
N PRO A 512 4.85 7.50 97.97
CA PRO A 512 5.53 7.20 96.68
C PRO A 512 4.69 6.39 95.61
N LYS A 513 5.38 5.59 94.77
CA LYS A 513 4.98 4.91 93.50
C LYS A 513 4.34 3.49 93.64
N SER A 514 3.71 2.99 92.55
CA SER A 514 4.00 1.65 91.94
C SER A 514 3.44 1.52 90.51
N GLU A 515 3.87 0.50 89.74
CA GLU A 515 3.58 0.29 88.31
C GLU A 515 2.89 -1.07 88.03
N GLU A 516 1.94 -1.14 87.08
CA GLU A 516 1.55 -2.40 86.40
C GLU A 516 0.84 -2.13 85.05
N ILE A 517 0.91 -3.05 84.08
CA ILE A 517 0.35 -2.85 82.72
C ILE A 517 -1.12 -3.33 82.64
N PRO A 518 -2.08 -2.49 82.21
CA PRO A 518 -3.50 -2.86 82.12
C PRO A 518 -3.78 -4.07 81.22
N PRO A 519 -4.76 -4.94 81.58
CA PRO A 519 -5.18 -6.08 80.74
C PRO A 519 -5.66 -5.69 79.33
N THR A 520 -6.18 -4.48 79.15
CA THR A 520 -6.61 -3.96 77.84
C THR A 520 -5.46 -3.71 76.87
N SER A 521 -4.25 -3.47 77.36
CA SER A 521 -3.05 -3.20 76.52
C SER A 521 -2.54 -4.42 75.76
N TRP A 522 -3.14 -5.60 75.96
CA TRP A 522 -2.77 -6.86 75.31
C TRP A 522 -3.62 -7.21 74.09
N PHE A 523 -4.70 -6.44 73.82
CA PHE A 523 -5.60 -6.68 72.70
C PHE A 523 -5.30 -5.74 71.53
N CYS A 524 -5.21 -6.30 70.32
CA CYS A 524 -5.07 -5.57 69.06
C CYS A 524 -6.15 -6.07 68.09
N ILE A 525 -6.91 -5.15 67.50
CA ILE A 525 -8.06 -5.48 66.63
C ILE A 525 -7.64 -5.90 65.22
N ASP A 526 -6.44 -5.51 64.78
CA ASP A 526 -5.91 -5.73 63.44
C ASP A 526 -5.32 -7.13 63.25
N PHE A 527 -5.11 -7.89 64.33
CA PHE A 527 -4.72 -9.29 64.24
C PHE A 527 -5.93 -10.18 63.86
N PRO A 528 -5.73 -11.28 63.11
CA PRO A 528 -6.78 -12.25 62.84
C PRO A 528 -7.38 -12.82 64.13
N ARG A 529 -8.71 -13.00 64.19
CA ARG A 529 -9.43 -13.49 65.39
C ARG A 529 -8.79 -14.72 66.07
N PRO A 530 -8.27 -15.75 65.36
CA PRO A 530 -7.59 -16.89 66.00
C PRO A 530 -6.29 -16.49 66.74
N LEU A 531 -5.55 -15.51 66.22
CA LEU A 531 -4.36 -14.97 66.87
C LEU A 531 -4.75 -14.10 68.08
N CYS A 532 -5.79 -13.26 67.98
CA CYS A 532 -6.30 -12.50 69.13
C CYS A 532 -6.70 -13.40 70.30
N ALA A 533 -7.33 -14.54 70.04
CA ALA A 533 -7.68 -15.53 71.06
C ALA A 533 -6.42 -16.07 71.76
N ALA A 534 -5.45 -16.59 70.99
CA ALA A 534 -4.21 -17.14 71.53
C ALA A 534 -3.34 -16.10 72.28
N ILE A 535 -3.43 -14.82 71.92
CA ILE A 535 -2.80 -13.71 72.67
C ILE A 535 -3.54 -13.47 74.00
N SER A 536 -4.87 -13.48 73.98
CA SER A 536 -5.72 -13.27 75.16
C SER A 536 -5.48 -14.35 76.22
N ASP A 537 -5.37 -15.62 75.83
CA ASP A 537 -5.10 -16.75 76.73
C ASP A 537 -3.76 -16.59 77.47
N ILE A 538 -2.74 -16.03 76.79
CA ILE A 538 -1.43 -15.72 77.38
C ILE A 538 -1.51 -14.49 78.29
N ALA A 539 -2.26 -13.46 77.89
CA ALA A 539 -2.42 -12.23 78.67
C ALA A 539 -3.19 -12.44 79.97
N GLN A 540 -4.21 -13.31 79.97
CA GLN A 540 -5.03 -13.63 81.14
C GLN A 540 -4.32 -14.55 82.15
N ASN A 541 -3.26 -15.26 81.76
CA ASN A 541 -2.54 -16.17 82.65
C ASN A 541 -1.77 -15.41 83.76
N VAL A 542 -2.38 -15.31 84.95
CA VAL A 542 -1.85 -14.54 86.10
C VAL A 542 -0.50 -15.10 86.63
N ALA A 543 -0.18 -16.37 86.37
CA ALA A 543 1.07 -16.99 86.82
C ALA A 543 2.32 -16.57 86.00
N LEU A 544 2.14 -15.83 84.90
CA LEU A 544 3.24 -15.31 84.08
C LEU A 544 3.53 -13.83 84.40
N PRO A 545 4.77 -13.45 84.75
CA PRO A 545 5.12 -12.03 84.89
C PRO A 545 5.04 -11.30 83.53
N THR A 546 4.82 -9.99 83.57
CA THR A 546 4.62 -9.11 82.40
C THR A 546 5.64 -9.34 81.27
N THR A 547 6.93 -9.47 81.60
CA THR A 547 8.01 -9.73 80.63
C THR A 547 7.91 -11.10 79.95
N ALA A 548 7.40 -12.11 80.65
CA ALA A 548 7.15 -13.44 80.10
C ALA A 548 5.87 -13.46 79.25
N LYS A 549 4.81 -12.74 79.65
CA LYS A 549 3.62 -12.52 78.80
C LYS A 549 4.00 -11.88 77.47
N LEU A 550 4.78 -10.79 77.50
CA LEU A 550 5.30 -10.12 76.30
C LEU A 550 6.09 -11.06 75.39
N ARG A 551 7.02 -11.84 75.95
CA ARG A 551 7.82 -12.82 75.20
C ARG A 551 6.94 -13.91 74.56
N ASN A 552 5.96 -14.42 75.29
CA ASN A 552 5.07 -15.48 74.81
C ASN A 552 4.10 -14.96 73.74
N VAL A 553 3.51 -13.76 73.92
CA VAL A 553 2.67 -13.09 72.93
C VAL A 553 3.44 -12.86 71.62
N LEU A 554 4.65 -12.29 71.69
CA LEU A 554 5.50 -12.07 70.51
C LEU A 554 5.91 -13.39 69.84
N SER A 555 6.21 -14.45 70.62
CA SER A 555 6.48 -15.79 70.08
C SER A 555 5.27 -16.38 69.36
N THR A 556 4.05 -16.18 69.89
CA THR A 556 2.80 -16.66 69.29
C THR A 556 2.45 -15.90 68.01
N ILE A 557 2.63 -14.57 67.98
CA ILE A 557 2.50 -13.76 66.76
C ILE A 557 3.48 -14.25 65.68
N ALA A 558 4.76 -14.42 66.04
CA ALA A 558 5.78 -14.92 65.11
C ALA A 558 5.42 -16.30 64.56
N LYS A 559 5.08 -17.27 65.44
CA LYS A 559 4.67 -18.63 65.03
C LYS A 559 3.44 -18.63 64.12
N PHE A 560 2.45 -17.77 64.40
CA PHE A 560 1.23 -17.67 63.60
C PHE A 560 1.54 -17.20 62.17
N TYR A 561 2.29 -16.10 62.02
CA TYR A 561 2.63 -15.57 60.69
C TYR A 561 3.68 -16.41 59.97
N SER A 562 4.65 -17.02 60.66
CA SER A 562 5.55 -18.02 60.05
C SER A 562 4.78 -19.20 59.49
N LYS A 563 3.83 -19.77 60.25
CA LYS A 563 2.97 -20.85 59.74
C LYS A 563 2.16 -20.41 58.52
N LEU A 564 1.56 -19.22 58.57
CA LEU A 564 0.75 -18.69 57.46
C LEU A 564 1.59 -18.51 56.18
N VAL A 565 2.83 -18.02 56.31
CA VAL A 565 3.81 -17.95 55.21
C VAL A 565 4.22 -19.34 54.70
N ASP A 566 4.40 -20.33 55.57
CA ASP A 566 4.79 -21.69 55.18
C ASP A 566 3.63 -22.50 54.57
N ASP A 567 2.38 -22.21 54.95
CA ASP A 567 1.20 -22.81 54.32
C ASP A 567 0.91 -22.16 52.95
N GLU A 568 1.17 -20.85 52.77
CA GLU A 568 1.18 -20.17 51.46
C GLU A 568 2.29 -20.70 50.52
N LYS A 569 3.51 -20.95 51.04
CA LYS A 569 4.58 -21.60 50.25
C LYS A 569 4.13 -22.96 49.71
N LYS A 570 3.54 -23.81 50.54
CA LYS A 570 3.00 -25.11 50.12
C LYS A 570 1.88 -24.96 49.09
N ALA A 571 0.98 -23.98 49.25
CA ALA A 571 -0.06 -23.70 48.28
C ALA A 571 0.53 -23.31 46.90
N LYS A 572 1.61 -22.52 46.90
CA LYS A 572 2.39 -22.19 45.69
C LYS A 572 3.08 -23.41 45.08
N GLU A 573 3.78 -24.21 45.90
CA GLU A 573 4.47 -25.43 45.47
C GLU A 573 3.50 -26.43 44.81
N LEU A 574 2.37 -26.71 45.46
CA LEU A 574 1.31 -27.60 44.98
C LEU A 574 0.60 -27.03 43.72
N THR A 575 0.67 -25.72 43.49
CA THR A 575 0.21 -25.08 42.24
C THR A 575 1.24 -25.25 41.11
N VAL A 576 2.53 -25.17 41.40
CA VAL A 576 3.62 -25.45 40.44
C VAL A 576 3.63 -26.93 40.06
N GLU A 577 3.44 -27.86 41.00
CA GLU A 577 3.29 -29.29 40.71
C GLU A 577 2.14 -29.57 39.74
N LYS A 578 0.98 -28.92 39.94
CA LYS A 578 -0.17 -29.02 39.02
C LYS A 578 0.12 -28.44 37.64
N PHE A 579 0.83 -27.31 37.55
CA PHE A 579 1.23 -26.71 36.28
C PHE A 579 2.20 -27.63 35.51
N ASN A 580 3.23 -28.14 36.19
CA ASN A 580 4.19 -29.08 35.62
C ASN A 580 3.49 -30.40 35.20
N SER A 581 2.57 -30.92 36.02
CA SER A 581 1.74 -32.08 35.65
C SER A 581 0.87 -31.82 34.42
N SER A 582 0.48 -30.57 34.17
CA SER A 582 -0.26 -30.20 32.95
C SER A 582 0.66 -30.10 31.73
N LEU A 583 1.90 -29.61 31.89
CA LEU A 583 2.91 -29.63 30.83
C LEU A 583 3.26 -31.07 30.43
N ASP A 584 3.49 -31.96 31.41
CA ASP A 584 3.69 -33.40 31.22
C ASP A 584 2.60 -34.05 30.34
N ASN A 585 1.34 -33.63 30.53
CA ASN A 585 0.22 -34.11 29.74
C ASN A 585 0.19 -33.52 28.33
N PHE A 586 0.59 -32.25 28.14
CA PHE A 586 0.76 -31.66 26.82
C PHE A 586 1.93 -32.30 26.06
N ASP A 587 3.07 -32.55 26.70
CA ASP A 587 4.20 -33.26 26.07
C ASP A 587 3.79 -34.66 25.61
N ARG A 588 3.10 -35.44 26.46
CA ARG A 588 2.57 -36.76 26.06
C ARG A 588 1.58 -36.66 24.89
N PHE A 589 0.74 -35.63 24.86
CA PHE A 589 -0.16 -35.37 23.73
C PHE A 589 0.61 -35.04 22.45
N PHE A 590 1.57 -34.11 22.50
CA PHE A 590 2.35 -33.69 21.33
C PHE A 590 3.28 -34.81 20.82
N ILE A 591 3.88 -35.62 21.70
CA ILE A 591 4.66 -36.81 21.31
C ILE A 591 3.75 -37.86 20.63
N SER A 592 2.54 -38.06 21.15
CA SER A 592 1.55 -38.97 20.54
C SER A 592 1.05 -38.44 19.18
N LEU A 593 0.88 -37.12 19.04
CA LEU A 593 0.53 -36.47 17.79
C LEU A 593 1.68 -36.51 16.78
N GLY A 594 2.93 -36.39 17.23
CA GLY A 594 4.14 -36.47 16.42
C GLY A 594 4.28 -37.81 15.68
N GLN A 595 3.88 -38.90 16.33
CA GLN A 595 3.78 -40.22 15.70
C GLN A 595 2.71 -40.30 14.60
N ILE A 596 1.71 -39.42 14.62
CA ILE A 596 0.61 -39.36 13.63
C ILE A 596 0.97 -38.43 12.47
N VAL A 597 1.68 -37.31 12.72
CA VAL A 597 2.07 -36.32 11.70
C VAL A 597 3.51 -36.49 11.17
N GLU A 598 4.16 -37.60 11.52
CA GLU A 598 5.54 -37.97 11.12
C GLU A 598 6.65 -37.00 11.61
N ASP A 599 6.36 -36.17 12.62
CA ASP A 599 7.34 -35.32 13.32
C ASP A 599 7.76 -35.97 14.65
N SER A 600 8.85 -36.74 14.63
CA SER A 600 9.41 -37.40 15.83
C SER A 600 9.92 -36.41 16.89
N ASN A 601 10.01 -35.13 16.56
CA ASN A 601 10.56 -34.07 17.40
C ASN A 601 9.44 -33.10 17.85
N LEU A 602 8.18 -33.56 17.87
CA LEU A 602 7.04 -32.78 18.35
C LEU A 602 6.82 -33.01 19.85
N ASN A 603 7.07 -31.97 20.64
CA ASN A 603 6.73 -31.87 22.06
C ASN A 603 6.16 -30.46 22.34
N ALA A 604 5.70 -30.17 23.56
CA ALA A 604 5.03 -28.90 23.88
C ALA A 604 5.96 -27.69 23.74
N GLU A 605 7.23 -27.84 24.16
CA GLU A 605 8.24 -26.77 24.03
C GLU A 605 8.56 -26.47 22.56
N ALA A 606 8.81 -27.48 21.73
CA ALA A 606 9.12 -27.30 20.32
C ALA A 606 7.92 -26.77 19.52
N PHE A 607 6.68 -27.17 19.87
CA PHE A 607 5.46 -26.64 19.27
C PHE A 607 5.27 -25.14 19.58
N LEU A 608 5.55 -24.70 20.80
CA LEU A 608 5.49 -23.29 21.19
C LEU A 608 6.66 -22.46 20.64
N ALA A 609 7.81 -23.08 20.36
CA ALA A 609 9.01 -22.40 19.88
C ALA A 609 9.05 -22.19 18.34
N ASP A 610 8.44 -23.07 17.54
CA ASP A 610 8.41 -22.93 16.07
C ASP A 610 6.96 -22.99 15.50
N PRO A 611 6.36 -21.83 15.15
CA PRO A 611 5.04 -21.76 14.50
C PRO A 611 4.92 -22.58 13.20
N ARG A 612 6.03 -22.99 12.57
CA ARG A 612 5.99 -23.88 11.40
C ARG A 612 5.49 -25.29 11.75
N LYS A 613 5.67 -25.75 12.98
CA LYS A 613 5.12 -27.05 13.44
C LYS A 613 3.59 -27.03 13.45
N GLU A 614 2.97 -25.93 13.86
CA GLU A 614 1.52 -25.74 13.75
C GLU A 614 1.05 -25.84 12.29
N ILE A 615 1.71 -25.11 11.38
CA ILE A 615 1.38 -25.11 9.95
C ILE A 615 1.53 -26.53 9.37
N ASN A 616 2.61 -27.25 9.68
CA ASN A 616 2.84 -28.61 9.22
C ASN A 616 1.74 -29.59 9.68
N ILE A 617 1.32 -29.50 10.96
CA ILE A 617 0.22 -30.31 11.52
C ILE A 617 -1.10 -30.00 10.78
N ILE A 618 -1.40 -28.72 10.56
CA ILE A 618 -2.61 -28.30 9.83
C ILE A 618 -2.58 -28.80 8.38
N THR A 619 -1.43 -28.73 7.70
CA THR A 619 -1.27 -29.26 6.34
C THR A 619 -1.46 -30.78 6.31
N TYR A 620 -0.81 -31.54 7.19
CA TYR A 620 -0.95 -33.00 7.26
C TYR A 620 -2.42 -33.42 7.50
N LEU A 621 -3.11 -32.77 8.42
CA LEU A 621 -4.53 -33.04 8.69
C LEU A 621 -5.43 -32.68 7.50
N THR A 622 -5.10 -31.61 6.77
CA THR A 622 -5.82 -31.20 5.54
C THR A 622 -5.62 -32.22 4.43
N ASP A 623 -4.39 -32.71 4.22
CA ASP A 623 -4.09 -33.73 3.21
C ASP A 623 -4.67 -35.10 3.56
N LEU A 624 -4.72 -35.46 4.84
CA LEU A 624 -5.44 -36.65 5.32
C LEU A 624 -6.95 -36.56 5.04
N GLN A 625 -7.54 -35.36 5.23
CA GLN A 625 -8.95 -35.10 4.90
C GLN A 625 -9.20 -35.16 3.38
N ASN A 626 -8.30 -34.61 2.56
CA ASN A 626 -8.37 -34.68 1.10
C ASN A 626 -8.23 -36.13 0.59
N SER A 627 -7.29 -36.90 1.14
CA SER A 627 -7.09 -38.33 0.85
C SER A 627 -8.34 -39.15 1.17
N LYS A 628 -8.99 -38.87 2.32
CA LYS A 628 -10.27 -39.49 2.71
C LYS A 628 -11.42 -39.12 1.76
N LEU A 629 -11.45 -37.90 1.23
CA LEU A 629 -12.42 -37.46 0.23
C LEU A 629 -12.21 -38.18 -1.11
N ASN A 630 -10.97 -38.27 -1.58
CA ASN A 630 -10.62 -38.94 -2.83
C ASN A 630 -10.99 -40.43 -2.82
N LYS A 631 -10.64 -41.17 -1.76
CA LYS A 631 -11.05 -42.59 -1.61
C LYS A 631 -12.56 -42.80 -1.61
N ARG A 632 -13.32 -41.81 -1.11
CA ARG A 632 -14.80 -41.84 -1.14
C ARG A 632 -15.36 -41.60 -2.56
N LEU A 633 -14.68 -40.79 -3.38
CA LEU A 633 -15.01 -40.62 -4.80
C LEU A 633 -14.66 -41.87 -5.61
N GLU A 634 -13.49 -42.48 -5.37
CA GLU A 634 -13.10 -43.76 -5.98
C GLU A 634 -14.11 -44.87 -5.66
N THR A 635 -14.54 -44.97 -4.39
CA THR A 635 -15.58 -45.94 -3.98
C THR A 635 -16.89 -45.73 -4.74
N SER A 636 -17.35 -44.48 -4.86
CA SER A 636 -18.58 -44.14 -5.61
C SER A 636 -18.47 -44.44 -7.11
N GLN A 637 -17.29 -44.26 -7.71
CA GLN A 637 -17.04 -44.62 -9.11
C GLN A 637 -17.01 -46.15 -9.29
N ILE A 638 -16.41 -46.91 -8.37
CA ILE A 638 -16.43 -48.38 -8.37
C ILE A 638 -17.86 -48.91 -8.20
N GLU A 639 -18.67 -48.32 -7.32
CA GLU A 639 -20.09 -48.65 -7.17
C GLU A 639 -20.87 -48.39 -8.47
N LYS A 640 -20.59 -47.28 -9.16
CA LYS A 640 -21.21 -46.96 -10.45
C LYS A 640 -20.83 -47.96 -11.54
N ASP A 641 -19.55 -48.31 -11.65
CA ASP A 641 -19.06 -49.24 -12.67
C ASP A 641 -19.54 -50.68 -12.42
N LEU A 642 -19.64 -51.09 -11.14
CA LEU A 642 -20.28 -52.35 -10.74
C LEU A 642 -21.75 -52.39 -11.17
N ASN A 643 -22.51 -51.32 -10.91
CA ASN A 643 -23.91 -51.21 -11.34
C ASN A 643 -24.07 -51.22 -12.88
N GLU A 644 -23.12 -50.62 -13.63
CA GLU A 644 -23.15 -50.71 -15.08
C GLU A 644 -22.91 -52.14 -15.57
N ILE A 645 -21.92 -52.85 -15.03
CA ILE A 645 -21.64 -54.26 -15.34
C ILE A 645 -22.87 -55.15 -15.06
N LEU A 646 -23.52 -54.96 -13.90
CA LEU A 646 -24.76 -55.65 -13.54
C LEU A 646 -25.88 -55.38 -14.54
N SER A 647 -26.05 -54.12 -14.98
CA SER A 647 -27.06 -53.74 -15.98
C SER A 647 -26.81 -54.38 -17.35
N ARG A 648 -25.54 -54.45 -17.79
CA ARG A 648 -25.13 -55.07 -19.07
C ARG A 648 -25.34 -56.59 -19.05
N LEU A 649 -25.10 -57.24 -17.91
CA LEU A 649 -25.34 -58.67 -17.69
C LEU A 649 -26.81 -59.00 -17.35
N LYS A 650 -27.67 -57.99 -17.18
CA LYS A 650 -29.11 -58.10 -16.84
C LYS A 650 -29.40 -58.85 -15.53
N VAL A 651 -28.54 -58.66 -14.53
CA VAL A 651 -28.65 -59.27 -13.19
C VAL A 651 -28.64 -58.21 -12.11
N THR A 652 -29.25 -58.50 -10.96
CA THR A 652 -29.50 -57.52 -9.89
C THR A 652 -28.46 -57.54 -8.77
N ASN A 653 -27.53 -58.49 -8.77
CA ASN A 653 -26.51 -58.65 -7.74
C ASN A 653 -25.23 -59.31 -8.29
N SER A 654 -24.12 -59.16 -7.57
CA SER A 654 -22.78 -59.61 -8.00
C SER A 654 -22.62 -61.14 -8.05
N SER A 655 -23.47 -61.91 -7.36
CA SER A 655 -23.41 -63.39 -7.41
C SER A 655 -23.90 -63.90 -8.76
N ASP A 656 -25.04 -63.40 -9.23
CA ASP A 656 -25.66 -63.85 -10.47
C ASP A 656 -24.86 -63.43 -11.73
N ALA A 657 -24.02 -62.39 -11.60
CA ALA A 657 -23.12 -61.93 -12.65
C ALA A 657 -22.10 -62.99 -13.08
N ALA A 658 -21.53 -63.75 -12.13
CA ALA A 658 -20.60 -64.84 -12.44
C ALA A 658 -21.32 -65.96 -13.23
N VAL A 659 -22.53 -66.33 -12.79
CA VAL A 659 -23.35 -67.36 -13.44
C VAL A 659 -23.74 -66.97 -14.87
N ALA A 660 -24.06 -65.68 -15.10
CA ALA A 660 -24.35 -65.15 -16.43
C ALA A 660 -23.13 -65.22 -17.38
N ILE A 661 -21.92 -64.97 -16.87
CA ILE A 661 -20.66 -65.05 -17.64
C ILE A 661 -20.36 -66.52 -18.01
N ASP A 662 -20.45 -67.46 -17.07
CA ASP A 662 -20.26 -68.89 -17.34
C ASP A 662 -21.27 -69.43 -18.37
N ALA A 663 -22.52 -68.97 -18.32
CA ALA A 663 -23.54 -69.31 -19.31
C ALA A 663 -23.18 -68.82 -20.73
N LEU A 664 -22.59 -67.63 -20.87
CA LEU A 664 -22.11 -67.09 -22.15
C LEU A 664 -20.90 -67.87 -22.69
N ILE A 665 -19.94 -68.21 -21.82
CA ILE A 665 -18.81 -69.09 -22.18
C ILE A 665 -19.34 -70.46 -22.66
N GLY A 666 -20.38 -70.99 -22.01
CA GLY A 666 -21.09 -72.20 -22.42
C GLY A 666 -21.79 -72.11 -23.79
N GLN A 667 -22.14 -70.92 -24.29
CA GLN A 667 -22.68 -70.72 -25.63
C GLN A 667 -21.57 -70.62 -26.70
N ILE A 668 -20.49 -69.89 -26.43
CA ILE A 668 -19.34 -69.75 -27.34
C ILE A 668 -18.77 -71.13 -27.70
N ASN A 669 -18.60 -71.99 -26.70
CA ASN A 669 -18.13 -73.38 -26.86
C ASN A 669 -19.08 -74.28 -27.67
N LYS A 670 -20.36 -73.91 -27.85
CA LYS A 670 -21.30 -74.63 -28.74
C LYS A 670 -21.17 -74.16 -30.19
N PHE A 671 -21.01 -72.86 -30.43
CA PHE A 671 -20.86 -72.32 -31.79
C PHE A 671 -19.56 -72.79 -32.47
N GLN A 672 -18.45 -72.90 -31.74
CA GLN A 672 -17.21 -73.46 -32.28
C GLN A 672 -17.38 -74.89 -32.84
N LYS A 673 -18.10 -75.77 -32.11
CA LYS A 673 -18.36 -77.15 -32.53
C LYS A 673 -19.24 -77.27 -33.79
N ALA A 674 -20.13 -76.30 -34.03
CA ALA A 674 -20.92 -76.25 -35.26
C ALA A 674 -20.05 -75.96 -36.49
N ILE A 675 -19.11 -75.01 -36.38
CA ILE A 675 -18.22 -74.57 -37.46
C ILE A 675 -17.27 -75.70 -37.94
N GLU A 676 -16.96 -76.66 -37.08
CA GLU A 676 -16.14 -77.83 -37.42
C GLU A 676 -16.92 -78.91 -38.19
N ALA A 677 -18.24 -79.01 -37.97
CA ALA A 677 -19.10 -79.98 -38.65
C ALA A 677 -19.24 -79.67 -40.16
N ASP A 678 -19.51 -78.42 -40.53
CA ASP A 678 -19.72 -78.00 -41.92
C ASP A 678 -18.48 -78.21 -42.80
N LYS A 679 -17.29 -77.97 -42.23
CA LYS A 679 -15.99 -78.23 -42.89
C LYS A 679 -15.80 -79.71 -43.28
N SER A 680 -16.55 -80.64 -42.68
CA SER A 680 -16.52 -82.06 -43.05
C SER A 680 -17.38 -82.40 -44.28
N GLN A 681 -18.47 -81.66 -44.53
CA GLN A 681 -19.38 -81.96 -45.65
C GLN A 681 -18.76 -81.61 -47.01
N GLN A 682 -18.16 -80.43 -47.15
CA GLN A 682 -17.62 -79.94 -48.44
C GLN A 682 -16.66 -80.95 -49.11
N LYS A 683 -15.86 -81.68 -48.34
CA LYS A 683 -14.87 -82.66 -48.86
C LYS A 683 -15.49 -83.87 -49.57
N LYS A 684 -16.78 -84.18 -49.35
CA LYS A 684 -17.44 -85.34 -49.97
C LYS A 684 -17.91 -85.06 -51.41
N MET A 685 -18.39 -83.85 -51.68
CA MET A 685 -19.04 -83.49 -52.95
C MET A 685 -18.08 -83.50 -54.15
N ALA A 686 -16.80 -83.17 -53.93
CA ALA A 686 -15.79 -83.05 -55.00
C ALA A 686 -15.38 -84.38 -55.68
N LYS A 687 -15.68 -85.55 -55.10
CA LYS A 687 -15.27 -86.85 -55.67
C LYS A 687 -16.22 -87.40 -56.74
N ALA A 688 -17.49 -86.98 -56.78
CA ALA A 688 -18.49 -87.56 -57.69
C ALA A 688 -18.27 -87.16 -59.17
N LEU A 689 -17.75 -85.96 -59.43
CA LEU A 689 -17.73 -85.32 -60.75
C LEU A 689 -16.66 -85.83 -61.74
N ARG A 690 -15.85 -86.84 -61.38
CA ARG A 690 -14.76 -87.37 -62.24
C ARG A 690 -15.05 -88.72 -62.92
N ALA A 691 -16.14 -89.40 -62.60
CA ALA A 691 -16.40 -90.78 -63.06
C ALA A 691 -17.13 -90.89 -64.41
N LEU A 692 -17.68 -89.80 -64.96
CA LEU A 692 -18.76 -89.83 -65.94
C LEU A 692 -18.32 -89.46 -67.38
N LYS A 693 -17.07 -89.78 -67.77
CA LYS A 693 -16.46 -89.28 -69.02
C LYS A 693 -15.62 -90.29 -69.83
N ALA A 694 -15.82 -91.59 -69.61
CA ALA A 694 -14.93 -92.66 -70.11
C ALA A 694 -15.65 -93.88 -70.74
N SER A 695 -16.85 -93.71 -71.31
CA SER A 695 -17.71 -94.82 -71.76
C SER A 695 -18.37 -94.55 -73.12
N SER A 696 -17.58 -94.47 -74.20
CA SER A 696 -18.10 -94.08 -75.54
C SER A 696 -17.21 -94.48 -76.74
N TYR A 697 -16.43 -95.57 -76.66
CA TYR A 697 -15.38 -95.85 -77.67
C TYR A 697 -15.22 -97.32 -78.12
N GLU A 698 -16.25 -98.17 -77.96
CA GLU A 698 -16.14 -99.64 -78.19
C GLU A 698 -17.16 -100.24 -79.19
N SER A 699 -17.84 -99.42 -80.01
CA SER A 699 -18.99 -99.89 -80.82
C SER A 699 -18.72 -100.16 -82.32
N GLU A 700 -17.48 -100.06 -82.80
CA GLU A 700 -17.22 -99.86 -84.25
C GLU A 700 -16.64 -101.08 -85.01
N ASN A 701 -16.30 -102.18 -84.32
CA ASN A 701 -15.38 -103.19 -84.88
C ASN A 701 -16.03 -104.50 -85.43
N ASN A 702 -17.37 -104.59 -85.56
CA ASN A 702 -18.05 -105.90 -85.70
C ASN A 702 -18.59 -106.27 -87.10
N ASN A 703 -18.51 -105.39 -88.10
CA ASN A 703 -19.18 -105.57 -89.40
C ASN A 703 -18.32 -106.23 -90.51
N LYS A 704 -17.17 -106.83 -90.19
CA LYS A 704 -16.15 -107.19 -91.20
C LYS A 704 -16.30 -108.55 -91.89
N ASN A 705 -17.19 -109.43 -91.41
CA ASN A 705 -17.18 -110.85 -91.78
C ASN A 705 -18.20 -111.25 -92.87
N GLN A 706 -18.85 -110.29 -93.54
CA GLN A 706 -19.91 -110.57 -94.53
C GLN A 706 -19.44 -110.54 -96.00
N ILE A 707 -18.12 -110.39 -96.23
CA ILE A 707 -17.53 -110.12 -97.55
C ILE A 707 -17.10 -111.40 -98.30
N THR A 708 -16.95 -112.52 -97.61
CA THR A 708 -16.31 -113.75 -98.14
C THR A 708 -17.13 -114.55 -99.15
N GLU A 709 -18.43 -114.31 -99.27
CA GLU A 709 -19.30 -115.09 -100.19
C GLU A 709 -19.42 -114.48 -101.59
N GLN A 710 -19.17 -113.17 -101.75
CA GLN A 710 -19.26 -112.48 -103.06
C GLN A 710 -18.00 -112.65 -103.92
N GLN A 711 -16.90 -113.17 -103.35
CA GLN A 711 -15.59 -113.22 -103.99
C GLN A 711 -15.54 -114.09 -105.26
N ASN A 712 -16.48 -115.05 -105.41
CA ASN A 712 -16.54 -115.95 -106.57
C ASN A 712 -17.28 -115.34 -107.79
N LEU A 713 -17.95 -114.20 -107.65
CA LEU A 713 -18.53 -113.46 -108.79
C LEU A 713 -17.54 -112.42 -109.36
N ILE A 714 -16.48 -112.10 -108.60
CA ILE A 714 -15.52 -111.04 -108.94
C ILE A 714 -14.65 -111.41 -110.14
N GLU A 715 -14.35 -112.70 -110.37
CA GLU A 715 -13.47 -113.15 -111.46
C GLU A 715 -14.00 -112.77 -112.86
N HIS A 716 -15.33 -112.81 -113.08
CA HIS A 716 -15.94 -112.34 -114.33
C HIS A 716 -15.99 -110.80 -114.45
N LEU A 717 -15.92 -110.07 -113.32
CA LEU A 717 -15.89 -108.60 -113.28
C LEU A 717 -14.45 -108.03 -113.26
N GLN A 718 -13.42 -108.88 -113.21
CA GLN A 718 -12.02 -108.44 -113.18
C GLN A 718 -11.53 -107.91 -114.54
N ASP A 719 -11.96 -108.49 -115.66
CA ASP A 719 -11.60 -107.99 -116.99
C ASP A 719 -12.29 -106.65 -117.33
N GLU A 720 -13.51 -106.43 -116.86
CA GLU A 720 -14.18 -105.11 -116.99
C GLU A 720 -13.56 -104.06 -116.05
N ASN A 721 -13.15 -104.46 -114.84
CA ASN A 721 -12.42 -103.59 -113.90
C ASN A 721 -11.11 -103.06 -114.45
N ARG A 722 -10.42 -103.79 -115.34
CA ARG A 722 -9.17 -103.31 -115.95
C ARG A 722 -9.34 -101.98 -116.70
N SER A 723 -10.46 -101.78 -117.39
CA SER A 723 -10.77 -100.53 -118.10
C SER A 723 -11.20 -99.38 -117.17
N LEU A 724 -11.71 -99.70 -115.97
CA LEU A 724 -12.08 -98.71 -114.96
C LEU A 724 -10.91 -98.30 -114.07
N THR A 725 -9.95 -99.21 -113.82
CA THR A 725 -8.78 -98.98 -112.95
C THR A 725 -7.90 -97.85 -113.47
N GLU A 726 -7.67 -97.76 -114.78
CA GLU A 726 -6.91 -96.67 -115.40
C GLU A 726 -7.55 -95.29 -115.19
N LYS A 727 -8.88 -95.22 -115.15
CA LYS A 727 -9.63 -93.98 -114.86
C LYS A 727 -9.66 -93.68 -113.37
N LEU A 728 -9.76 -94.70 -112.52
CA LEU A 728 -9.76 -94.56 -111.07
C LEU A 728 -8.42 -93.98 -110.57
N ASN A 729 -7.30 -94.49 -111.08
CA ASN A 729 -5.95 -93.98 -110.79
C ASN A 729 -5.79 -92.48 -111.09
N HIS A 730 -6.47 -91.95 -112.11
CA HIS A 730 -6.43 -90.51 -112.41
C HIS A 730 -7.18 -89.69 -111.34
N CYS A 731 -8.39 -90.11 -110.96
CA CYS A 731 -9.18 -89.45 -109.92
C CYS A 731 -8.53 -89.57 -108.52
N GLU A 732 -7.89 -90.69 -108.21
CA GLU A 732 -7.28 -90.94 -106.90
C GLU A 732 -6.09 -90.00 -106.64
N ASN A 733 -5.26 -89.73 -107.67
CA ASN A 733 -4.19 -88.72 -107.58
C ASN A 733 -4.74 -87.30 -107.32
N VAL A 734 -5.87 -86.92 -107.92
CA VAL A 734 -6.52 -85.63 -107.65
C VAL A 734 -7.09 -85.57 -106.23
N ILE A 735 -7.66 -86.67 -105.72
CA ILE A 735 -8.14 -86.76 -104.33
C ILE A 735 -6.98 -86.64 -103.33
N ILE A 736 -5.81 -87.22 -103.63
CA ILE A 736 -4.61 -87.07 -102.79
C ILE A 736 -4.13 -85.62 -102.75
N GLN A 737 -4.08 -84.91 -103.89
CA GLN A 737 -3.73 -83.48 -103.92
C GLN A 737 -4.72 -82.62 -103.12
N LEU A 738 -6.03 -82.85 -103.28
CA LEU A 738 -7.06 -82.09 -102.56
C LEU A 738 -7.05 -82.38 -101.06
N LYS A 739 -6.77 -83.61 -100.63
CA LYS A 739 -6.59 -83.94 -99.21
C LYS A 739 -5.38 -83.22 -98.60
N GLY A 740 -4.23 -83.21 -99.28
CA GLY A 740 -3.05 -82.46 -98.83
C GLY A 740 -3.35 -80.97 -98.65
N GLN A 741 -4.01 -80.35 -99.62
CA GLN A 741 -4.40 -78.93 -99.54
C GLN A 741 -5.38 -78.64 -98.39
N ILE A 742 -6.33 -79.55 -98.10
CA ILE A 742 -7.25 -79.42 -96.96
C ILE A 742 -6.50 -79.57 -95.62
N GLU A 743 -5.51 -80.47 -95.55
CA GLU A 743 -4.74 -80.73 -94.34
C GLU A 743 -3.75 -79.59 -94.03
N ASP A 744 -3.06 -79.05 -95.05
CA ASP A 744 -2.22 -77.84 -94.94
C ASP A 744 -3.04 -76.62 -94.46
N VAL A 745 -4.23 -76.41 -95.03
CA VAL A 745 -5.13 -75.32 -94.61
C VAL A 745 -5.64 -75.54 -93.18
N SER A 746 -5.96 -76.78 -92.79
CA SER A 746 -6.38 -77.14 -91.43
C SER A 746 -5.27 -76.87 -90.41
N GLN A 747 -4.03 -77.32 -90.68
CA GLN A 747 -2.88 -77.07 -89.81
C GLN A 747 -2.60 -75.57 -89.68
N SER A 748 -2.57 -74.83 -90.80
CA SER A 748 -2.40 -73.37 -90.84
C SER A 748 -3.48 -72.63 -90.03
N HIS A 749 -4.75 -73.01 -90.18
CA HIS A 749 -5.85 -72.41 -89.41
C HIS A 749 -5.75 -72.73 -87.91
N SER A 750 -5.33 -73.95 -87.55
CA SER A 750 -5.11 -74.33 -86.15
C SER A 750 -3.97 -73.53 -85.51
N ALA A 751 -2.87 -73.31 -86.23
CA ALA A 751 -1.74 -72.51 -85.75
C ALA A 751 -2.12 -71.04 -85.55
N LEU A 752 -2.92 -70.47 -86.46
CA LEU A 752 -3.48 -69.13 -86.32
C LEU A 752 -4.44 -69.01 -85.12
N ILE A 753 -5.26 -70.03 -84.85
CA ILE A 753 -6.13 -70.05 -83.66
C ILE A 753 -5.29 -70.09 -82.38
N VAL A 754 -4.26 -70.94 -82.30
CA VAL A 754 -3.38 -71.06 -81.12
C VAL A 754 -2.59 -69.78 -80.87
N ALA A 755 -2.01 -69.17 -81.92
CA ALA A 755 -1.29 -67.90 -81.80
C ALA A 755 -2.20 -66.78 -81.25
N ARG A 756 -3.39 -66.63 -81.84
CA ARG A 756 -4.36 -65.59 -81.48
C ARG A 756 -5.00 -65.83 -80.09
N GLN A 757 -5.07 -67.08 -79.64
CA GLN A 757 -5.42 -67.40 -78.25
C GLN A 757 -4.27 -67.07 -77.28
N GLY A 758 -3.01 -67.24 -77.70
CA GLY A 758 -1.84 -66.79 -76.95
C GLY A 758 -1.87 -65.27 -76.71
N GLU A 759 -1.99 -64.49 -77.79
CA GLU A 759 -2.08 -63.03 -77.76
C GLU A 759 -3.22 -62.53 -76.85
N ASN A 760 -4.45 -63.04 -77.06
CA ASN A 760 -5.60 -62.68 -76.23
C ASN A 760 -5.39 -63.03 -74.75
N ASN A 761 -4.79 -64.18 -74.42
CA ASN A 761 -4.52 -64.56 -73.04
C ASN A 761 -3.46 -63.67 -72.39
N GLU A 762 -2.46 -63.21 -73.16
CA GLU A 762 -1.44 -62.28 -72.67
C GLU A 762 -1.99 -60.86 -72.48
N GLU A 763 -2.88 -60.38 -73.36
CA GLU A 763 -3.64 -59.15 -73.12
C GLU A 763 -4.49 -59.25 -71.85
N ILE A 764 -5.29 -60.31 -71.70
CA ILE A 764 -6.14 -60.54 -70.51
C ILE A 764 -5.29 -60.53 -69.23
N ARG A 765 -4.13 -61.21 -69.25
CA ARG A 765 -3.19 -61.25 -68.11
C ARG A 765 -2.60 -59.88 -67.79
N ASN A 766 -2.31 -59.07 -68.81
CA ASN A 766 -1.84 -57.69 -68.64
C ASN A 766 -2.95 -56.74 -68.12
N TYR A 767 -4.21 -56.93 -68.55
CA TYR A 767 -5.35 -56.20 -67.99
C TYR A 767 -5.63 -56.58 -66.53
N GLN A 768 -5.59 -57.87 -66.19
CA GLN A 768 -5.67 -58.35 -64.80
C GLN A 768 -4.59 -57.72 -63.93
N LYS A 769 -3.31 -57.75 -64.37
CA LYS A 769 -2.20 -57.17 -63.63
C LYS A 769 -2.32 -55.65 -63.44
N LYS A 770 -2.88 -54.92 -64.42
CA LYS A 770 -3.20 -53.48 -64.27
C LYS A 770 -4.31 -53.24 -63.25
N LEU A 771 -5.36 -54.05 -63.28
CA LEU A 771 -6.48 -53.96 -62.33
C LEU A 771 -6.05 -54.27 -60.89
N GLU A 772 -5.20 -55.29 -60.71
CA GLU A 772 -4.63 -55.67 -59.41
C GLU A 772 -3.78 -54.52 -58.83
N ASN A 773 -2.91 -53.91 -59.65
CA ASN A 773 -2.11 -52.76 -59.26
C ASN A 773 -2.97 -51.53 -58.91
N GLN A 774 -4.07 -51.29 -59.62
CA GLN A 774 -5.00 -50.19 -59.32
C GLN A 774 -5.78 -50.43 -58.01
N LYS A 775 -6.21 -51.66 -57.73
CA LYS A 775 -6.80 -52.02 -56.43
C LYS A 775 -5.82 -51.76 -55.29
N ALA A 776 -4.60 -52.30 -55.38
CA ALA A 776 -3.59 -52.13 -54.34
C ALA A 776 -3.21 -50.65 -54.10
N ALA A 777 -3.23 -49.83 -55.16
CA ALA A 777 -3.05 -48.39 -55.04
C ALA A 777 -4.19 -47.71 -54.26
N HIS A 778 -5.45 -48.02 -54.59
CA HIS A 778 -6.60 -47.44 -53.89
C HIS A 778 -6.80 -48.00 -52.48
N GLU A 779 -6.52 -49.28 -52.21
CA GLU A 779 -6.54 -49.84 -50.84
C GLU A 779 -5.50 -49.15 -49.96
N LYS A 780 -4.30 -48.84 -50.49
CA LYS A 780 -3.34 -48.00 -49.80
C LYS A 780 -3.87 -46.57 -49.58
N GLU A 781 -4.42 -45.95 -50.62
CA GLU A 781 -4.96 -44.58 -50.56
C GLU A 781 -6.11 -44.45 -49.54
N ILE A 782 -6.92 -45.50 -49.37
CA ILE A 782 -7.95 -45.63 -48.33
C ILE A 782 -7.29 -45.78 -46.95
N SER A 783 -6.33 -46.70 -46.79
CA SER A 783 -5.60 -46.90 -45.53
C SER A 783 -4.88 -45.63 -45.04
N ASP A 784 -4.27 -44.87 -45.96
CA ASP A 784 -3.60 -43.60 -45.66
C ASP A 784 -4.62 -42.53 -45.22
N ARG A 785 -5.81 -42.46 -45.86
CA ARG A 785 -6.91 -41.57 -45.44
C ARG A 785 -7.53 -41.96 -44.11
N ASP A 786 -7.75 -43.25 -43.87
CA ASP A 786 -8.29 -43.76 -42.61
C ASP A 786 -7.36 -43.46 -41.43
N GLN A 787 -6.04 -43.46 -41.64
CA GLN A 787 -5.09 -43.03 -40.62
C GLN A 787 -5.19 -41.53 -40.35
N ILE A 788 -5.27 -40.69 -41.39
CA ILE A 788 -5.46 -39.24 -41.23
C ILE A 788 -6.78 -38.92 -40.51
N LEU A 789 -7.84 -39.71 -40.74
CA LEU A 789 -9.11 -39.58 -40.02
C LEU A 789 -8.98 -39.94 -38.54
N ARG A 790 -8.26 -41.03 -38.19
CA ARG A 790 -7.95 -41.39 -36.80
C ARG A 790 -7.15 -40.29 -36.10
N ASP A 791 -6.05 -39.86 -36.70
CA ASP A 791 -5.16 -38.81 -36.16
C ASP A 791 -5.90 -37.49 -35.92
N ASN A 792 -6.89 -37.15 -36.76
CA ASN A 792 -7.69 -35.94 -36.60
C ASN A 792 -8.84 -36.12 -35.60
N SER A 793 -9.40 -37.32 -35.46
CA SER A 793 -10.36 -37.63 -34.39
C SER A 793 -9.73 -37.52 -33.01
N GLU A 794 -8.48 -38.00 -32.82
CA GLU A 794 -7.76 -37.82 -31.56
C GLU A 794 -7.49 -36.34 -31.23
N LYS A 795 -7.18 -35.51 -32.25
CA LYS A 795 -6.96 -34.06 -32.06
C LYS A 795 -8.26 -33.37 -31.65
N LEU A 796 -9.39 -33.74 -32.26
CA LEU A 796 -10.71 -33.23 -31.86
C LEU A 796 -11.01 -33.57 -30.39
N GLU A 797 -10.83 -34.83 -29.97
CA GLU A 797 -11.09 -35.24 -28.59
C GLU A 797 -10.18 -34.52 -27.58
N ARG A 798 -8.92 -34.22 -27.95
CA ARG A 798 -8.00 -33.41 -27.14
C ARG A 798 -8.48 -31.96 -27.03
N TYR A 799 -8.85 -31.32 -28.14
CA TYR A 799 -9.37 -29.95 -28.11
C TYR A 799 -10.72 -29.84 -27.38
N GLU A 800 -11.60 -30.85 -27.45
CA GLU A 800 -12.84 -30.87 -26.66
C GLU A 800 -12.55 -30.96 -25.15
N LYS A 801 -11.56 -31.77 -24.74
CA LYS A 801 -11.10 -31.84 -23.35
C LYS A 801 -10.50 -30.51 -22.88
N GLU A 802 -9.67 -29.86 -23.70
CA GLU A 802 -9.11 -28.53 -23.41
C GLU A 802 -10.22 -27.47 -23.29
N ILE A 803 -11.16 -27.42 -24.24
CA ILE A 803 -12.32 -26.50 -24.20
C ILE A 803 -13.17 -26.73 -22.94
N SER A 804 -13.34 -27.99 -22.51
CA SER A 804 -14.05 -28.32 -21.28
C SER A 804 -13.29 -27.83 -20.03
N GLN A 805 -11.96 -27.99 -19.99
CA GLN A 805 -11.12 -27.43 -18.92
C GLN A 805 -11.15 -25.91 -18.88
N TRP A 806 -11.04 -25.23 -20.03
CA TRP A 806 -11.09 -23.77 -20.13
C TRP A 806 -12.45 -23.18 -19.74
N LYS A 807 -13.56 -23.89 -20.02
CA LYS A 807 -14.89 -23.52 -19.49
C LYS A 807 -14.91 -23.60 -17.97
N LYS A 808 -14.44 -24.72 -17.40
CA LYS A 808 -14.43 -24.94 -15.94
C LYS A 808 -13.53 -23.94 -15.19
N THR A 809 -12.37 -23.58 -15.74
CA THR A 809 -11.52 -22.52 -15.16
C THR A 809 -12.15 -21.13 -15.33
N SER A 810 -12.80 -20.83 -16.46
CA SER A 810 -13.56 -19.58 -16.63
C SER A 810 -14.70 -19.45 -15.61
N GLU A 811 -15.41 -20.54 -15.31
CA GLU A 811 -16.47 -20.57 -14.29
C GLU A 811 -15.92 -20.39 -12.87
N MET A 812 -14.83 -21.07 -12.51
CA MET A 812 -14.17 -20.85 -11.22
C MET A 812 -13.65 -19.41 -11.07
N LEU A 813 -13.05 -18.83 -12.13
CA LEU A 813 -12.58 -17.45 -12.10
C LEU A 813 -13.73 -16.43 -12.01
N LYS A 814 -14.88 -16.70 -12.62
CA LYS A 814 -16.10 -15.89 -12.44
C LYS A 814 -16.65 -15.98 -11.01
N ALA A 815 -16.69 -17.17 -10.43
CA ALA A 815 -17.13 -17.37 -9.04
C ALA A 815 -16.18 -16.67 -8.05
N ALA A 816 -14.87 -16.87 -8.19
CA ALA A 816 -13.86 -16.20 -7.38
C ALA A 816 -13.89 -14.67 -7.55
N LYS A 817 -14.13 -14.16 -8.77
CA LYS A 817 -14.34 -12.72 -8.98
C LYS A 817 -15.58 -12.22 -8.23
N ALA A 818 -16.72 -12.90 -8.34
CA ALA A 818 -17.94 -12.50 -7.64
C ALA A 818 -17.77 -12.50 -6.11
N GLU A 819 -17.06 -13.48 -5.55
CA GLU A 819 -16.70 -13.52 -4.13
C GLU A 819 -15.79 -12.34 -3.74
N LYS A 820 -14.80 -11.99 -4.57
CA LYS A 820 -13.91 -10.85 -4.32
C LYS A 820 -14.62 -9.50 -4.48
N ASP A 821 -15.50 -9.35 -5.47
CA ASP A 821 -16.35 -8.18 -5.64
C ASP A 821 -17.26 -8.00 -4.40
N GLN A 822 -17.84 -9.09 -3.86
CA GLN A 822 -18.64 -9.07 -2.64
C GLN A 822 -17.81 -8.75 -1.37
N GLN A 823 -16.58 -9.25 -1.26
CA GLN A 823 -15.65 -8.90 -0.19
C GLN A 823 -15.26 -7.41 -0.24
N ILE A 824 -14.97 -6.88 -1.44
CA ILE A 824 -14.70 -5.46 -1.66
C ILE A 824 -15.93 -4.61 -1.27
N GLN A 825 -17.14 -5.01 -1.68
CA GLN A 825 -18.37 -4.29 -1.33
C GLN A 825 -18.66 -4.30 0.18
N THR A 826 -18.32 -5.40 0.86
CA THR A 826 -18.41 -5.51 2.33
C THR A 826 -17.40 -4.60 3.02
N LEU A 827 -16.14 -4.59 2.56
CA LEU A 827 -15.10 -3.71 3.08
C LEU A 827 -15.40 -2.23 2.84
N LEU A 828 -15.92 -1.85 1.67
CA LEU A 828 -16.36 -0.49 1.38
C LEU A 828 -17.50 -0.04 2.30
N THR A 829 -18.42 -0.96 2.65
CA THR A 829 -19.49 -0.69 3.61
C THR A 829 -18.93 -0.46 5.02
N GLN A 830 -18.04 -1.36 5.49
CA GLN A 830 -17.35 -1.22 6.78
C GLN A 830 -16.50 0.04 6.86
N ILE A 831 -15.82 0.43 5.79
CA ILE A 831 -15.08 1.69 5.71
C ILE A 831 -16.06 2.85 5.87
N GLY A 832 -17.18 2.88 5.13
CA GLY A 832 -18.20 3.93 5.25
C GLY A 832 -18.84 4.04 6.64
N GLU A 833 -19.04 2.90 7.32
CA GLU A 833 -19.53 2.87 8.71
C GLU A 833 -18.48 3.38 9.70
N ASN A 834 -17.22 2.93 9.59
CA ASN A 834 -16.10 3.44 10.40
C ASN A 834 -15.89 4.94 10.20
N ASP A 835 -15.99 5.43 8.97
CA ASP A 835 -15.83 6.85 8.63
C ASP A 835 -16.94 7.70 9.23
N LYS A 836 -18.19 7.19 9.22
CA LYS A 836 -19.35 7.79 9.86
C LYS A 836 -19.22 7.84 11.38
N ASP A 837 -18.74 6.76 12.00
CA ASP A 837 -18.48 6.68 13.44
C ASP A 837 -17.30 7.56 13.87
N PHE A 838 -16.25 7.65 13.06
CA PHE A 838 -15.11 8.54 13.30
C PHE A 838 -15.54 10.01 13.24
N ARG A 839 -16.29 10.41 12.20
CA ARG A 839 -16.93 11.75 12.13
C ARG A 839 -17.86 11.99 13.32
N GLY A 840 -18.60 10.96 13.76
CA GLY A 840 -19.47 11.01 14.94
C GLY A 840 -18.74 11.19 16.27
N LYS A 841 -17.52 10.63 16.41
CA LYS A 841 -16.61 10.87 17.56
C LYS A 841 -16.02 12.27 17.49
N LEU A 842 -15.45 12.65 16.34
CA LEU A 842 -14.84 13.97 16.12
C LEU A 842 -15.80 15.13 16.41
N GLU A 843 -17.07 15.02 15.97
CA GLU A 843 -18.08 16.05 16.20
C GLU A 843 -18.63 16.04 17.65
N LYS A 844 -18.46 14.96 18.42
CA LYS A 844 -18.68 14.94 19.88
C LYS A 844 -17.53 15.64 20.61
N GLU A 845 -16.28 15.23 20.33
CA GLU A 845 -15.08 15.83 20.91
C GLU A 845 -15.02 17.35 20.67
N LYS A 846 -15.31 17.79 19.45
CA LYS A 846 -15.42 19.21 19.06
C LYS A 846 -16.50 19.96 19.84
N LYS A 847 -17.65 19.35 20.14
CA LYS A 847 -18.71 19.95 20.98
C LYS A 847 -18.29 20.02 22.45
N GLU A 848 -17.64 18.98 22.94
CA GLU A 848 -17.17 18.90 24.33
C GLU A 848 -16.03 19.88 24.59
N LEU A 849 -15.04 19.95 23.70
CA LEU A 849 -13.95 20.93 23.72
C LEU A 849 -14.49 22.37 23.62
N LYS A 850 -15.48 22.61 22.74
CA LYS A 850 -16.19 23.90 22.69
C LYS A 850 -16.88 24.23 24.03
N SER A 851 -17.55 23.27 24.66
CA SER A 851 -18.17 23.48 25.99
C SER A 851 -17.13 23.75 27.08
N GLN A 852 -15.96 23.12 27.03
CA GLN A 852 -14.84 23.41 27.94
C GLN A 852 -14.29 24.83 27.73
N TYR A 853 -14.11 25.28 26.48
CA TYR A 853 -13.72 26.67 26.20
C TYR A 853 -14.79 27.67 26.64
N GLU A 854 -16.08 27.42 26.40
CA GLU A 854 -17.18 28.29 26.84
C GLU A 854 -17.24 28.40 28.38
N LYS A 855 -17.02 27.29 29.10
CA LYS A 855 -16.87 27.29 30.57
C LYS A 855 -15.66 28.11 31.04
N SER A 856 -14.50 27.92 30.40
CA SER A 856 -13.26 28.65 30.73
C SER A 856 -13.41 30.15 30.48
N ILE A 857 -13.97 30.54 29.33
CA ILE A 857 -14.31 31.94 29.00
C ILE A 857 -15.32 32.51 30.01
N GLY A 858 -16.30 31.71 30.46
CA GLY A 858 -17.23 32.06 31.53
C GLY A 858 -16.51 32.37 32.86
N GLN A 859 -15.61 31.49 33.30
CA GLN A 859 -14.80 31.67 34.52
C GLN A 859 -13.87 32.89 34.42
N ILE A 860 -13.24 33.12 33.26
CA ILE A 860 -12.40 34.29 33.01
C ILE A 860 -13.24 35.58 33.02
N LYS A 861 -14.47 35.57 32.50
CA LYS A 861 -15.40 36.71 32.59
C LYS A 861 -15.85 36.97 34.03
N ALA A 862 -16.17 35.92 34.80
CA ALA A 862 -16.50 36.04 36.22
C ALA A 862 -15.36 36.66 37.01
N LYS A 863 -14.14 36.12 36.92
CA LYS A 863 -12.94 36.71 37.57
C LYS A 863 -12.63 38.13 37.12
N ASN A 864 -12.85 38.48 35.85
CA ASN A 864 -12.67 39.87 35.41
C ASN A 864 -13.72 40.82 36.01
N ASN A 865 -14.94 40.35 36.30
CA ASN A 865 -15.93 41.15 37.03
C ASN A 865 -15.56 41.26 38.52
N GLU A 866 -15.19 40.15 39.18
CA GLU A 866 -14.70 40.13 40.57
C GLU A 866 -13.50 41.08 40.75
N LEU A 867 -12.54 41.08 39.82
CA LEU A 867 -11.38 41.98 39.85
C LEU A 867 -11.75 43.44 39.61
N ARG A 868 -12.74 43.73 38.75
CA ARG A 868 -13.26 45.10 38.56
C ARG A 868 -13.98 45.62 39.80
N GLU A 869 -14.79 44.78 40.42
CA GLU A 869 -15.49 45.09 41.68
C GLU A 869 -14.49 45.29 42.82
N LEU A 870 -13.47 44.42 42.94
CA LEU A 870 -12.37 44.58 43.89
C LEU A 870 -11.58 45.88 43.65
N VAL A 871 -11.24 46.23 42.40
CA VAL A 871 -10.58 47.49 42.06
C VAL A 871 -11.46 48.70 42.38
N SER A 872 -12.77 48.63 42.13
CA SER A 872 -13.73 49.68 42.52
C SER A 872 -13.78 49.85 44.05
N ASN A 873 -13.83 48.74 44.79
CA ASN A 873 -13.85 48.75 46.26
C ASN A 873 -12.54 49.28 46.86
N ILE A 874 -11.38 48.90 46.28
CA ILE A 874 -10.07 49.44 46.66
C ILE A 874 -9.98 50.93 46.34
N SER A 875 -10.50 51.38 45.19
CA SER A 875 -10.49 52.79 44.80
C SER A 875 -11.38 53.64 45.72
N SER A 876 -12.54 53.12 46.13
CA SER A 876 -13.40 53.77 47.14
C SER A 876 -12.71 53.81 48.50
N ALA A 877 -12.17 52.69 48.98
CA ALA A 877 -11.49 52.62 50.28
C ALA A 877 -10.20 53.49 50.33
N LEU A 878 -9.51 53.64 49.20
CA LEU A 878 -8.37 54.56 49.06
C LEU A 878 -8.83 56.01 49.11
N ASN A 879 -9.89 56.39 48.39
CA ASN A 879 -10.45 57.74 48.42
C ASN A 879 -10.95 58.12 49.83
N ASP A 880 -11.68 57.23 50.50
CA ASP A 880 -12.05 57.32 51.92
C ASP A 880 -10.84 57.56 52.83
N SER A 881 -9.74 56.84 52.59
CA SER A 881 -8.50 56.93 53.38
C SER A 881 -7.75 58.23 53.10
N GLU A 882 -7.72 58.69 51.86
CA GLU A 882 -7.19 60.01 51.49
C GLU A 882 -8.00 61.15 52.09
N GLU A 883 -9.33 61.05 52.12
CA GLU A 883 -10.20 62.05 52.73
C GLU A 883 -9.98 62.10 54.26
N ARG A 884 -9.95 60.94 54.93
CA ARG A 884 -9.54 60.85 56.35
C ARG A 884 -8.16 61.44 56.61
N ASN A 885 -7.18 61.17 55.73
CA ASN A 885 -5.84 61.76 55.85
C ASN A 885 -5.86 63.29 55.65
N LYS A 886 -6.66 63.83 54.73
CA LYS A 886 -6.87 65.27 54.56
C LYS A 886 -7.49 65.88 55.83
N THR A 887 -8.50 65.24 56.42
CA THR A 887 -9.09 65.66 57.70
C THR A 887 -8.10 65.62 58.86
N LEU A 888 -7.31 64.54 58.98
CA LEU A 888 -6.30 64.39 60.04
C LEU A 888 -5.15 65.39 59.88
N LEU A 889 -4.71 65.69 58.65
CA LEU A 889 -3.71 66.73 58.39
C LEU A 889 -4.24 68.13 58.76
N ALA A 890 -5.49 68.45 58.42
CA ALA A 890 -6.12 69.71 58.81
C ALA A 890 -6.24 69.83 60.34
N LEU A 891 -6.70 68.78 61.02
CA LEU A 891 -6.83 68.74 62.48
C LEU A 891 -5.47 68.79 63.19
N ASN A 892 -4.44 68.12 62.65
CA ASN A 892 -3.07 68.20 63.19
C ASN A 892 -2.45 69.60 62.99
N SER A 893 -2.72 70.25 61.85
CA SER A 893 -2.36 71.66 61.63
C SER A 893 -3.03 72.58 62.65
N GLN A 894 -4.33 72.39 62.92
CA GLN A 894 -5.04 73.16 63.93
C GLN A 894 -4.53 72.89 65.34
N MET A 895 -4.29 71.63 65.73
CA MET A 895 -3.66 71.30 67.02
C MET A 895 -2.25 71.89 67.16
N ALA A 896 -1.48 72.01 66.07
CA ALA A 896 -0.18 72.68 66.08
C ALA A 896 -0.30 74.19 66.33
N ILE A 897 -1.30 74.85 65.72
CA ILE A 897 -1.62 76.27 65.97
C ILE A 897 -2.09 76.46 67.42
N GLU A 898 -3.01 75.62 67.91
CA GLU A 898 -3.50 75.68 69.30
C GLU A 898 -2.36 75.42 70.31
N LYS A 899 -1.48 74.45 70.05
CA LYS A 899 -0.26 74.23 70.82
C LYS A 899 0.62 75.48 70.83
N GLN A 900 0.85 76.13 69.69
CA GLN A 900 1.67 77.35 69.62
C GLN A 900 1.04 78.50 70.43
N GLN A 901 -0.29 78.68 70.36
CA GLN A 901 -1.01 79.66 71.15
C GLN A 901 -0.95 79.36 72.67
N ILE A 902 -1.03 78.09 73.06
CA ILE A 902 -0.90 77.67 74.46
C ILE A 902 0.53 77.88 74.95
N THR A 903 1.54 77.53 74.16
CA THR A 903 2.96 77.78 74.49
C THR A 903 3.20 79.27 74.72
N ALA A 904 2.78 80.14 73.80
CA ALA A 904 2.93 81.59 73.94
C ALA A 904 2.19 82.16 75.18
N LYS A 905 1.03 81.59 75.55
CA LYS A 905 0.33 81.95 76.80
C LYS A 905 1.09 81.51 78.05
N VAL A 906 1.67 80.32 78.04
CA VAL A 906 2.50 79.80 79.15
C VAL A 906 3.78 80.61 79.30
N GLU A 907 4.43 80.98 78.19
CA GLU A 907 5.60 81.86 78.17
C GLU A 907 5.26 83.23 78.78
N ALA A 908 4.19 83.90 78.31
CA ALA A 908 3.74 85.18 78.86
C ALA A 908 3.37 85.10 80.36
N GLN A 909 2.68 84.05 80.80
CA GLN A 909 2.39 83.82 82.22
C GLN A 909 3.65 83.54 83.05
N THR A 910 4.66 82.91 82.46
CA THR A 910 5.96 82.65 83.12
C THR A 910 6.76 83.94 83.26
N GLU A 911 6.73 84.83 82.27
CA GLU A 911 7.29 86.18 82.38
C GLU A 911 6.57 87.04 83.44
N GLU A 912 5.24 87.00 83.48
CA GLU A 912 4.43 87.69 84.49
C GLU A 912 4.75 87.19 85.92
N GLN A 913 4.79 85.86 86.13
CA GLN A 913 5.19 85.27 87.41
C GLN A 913 6.63 85.61 87.81
N ASN A 914 7.57 85.64 86.85
CA ASN A 914 8.95 86.04 87.13
C ASN A 914 9.04 87.52 87.51
N ARG A 915 8.28 88.40 86.86
CA ARG A 915 8.22 89.83 87.18
C ARG A 915 7.62 90.06 88.58
N ASP A 916 6.54 89.38 88.92
CA ASP A 916 5.91 89.48 90.23
C ASP A 916 6.77 88.84 91.34
N LYS A 917 7.54 87.78 91.03
CA LYS A 917 8.58 87.26 91.92
C LYS A 917 9.70 88.28 92.18
N GLN A 918 10.24 88.93 91.13
CA GLN A 918 11.24 90.00 91.32
C GLN A 918 10.66 91.18 92.13
N LEU A 919 9.41 91.54 91.91
CA LEU A 919 8.73 92.64 92.59
C LEU A 919 8.40 92.31 94.06
N THR A 920 8.15 91.04 94.40
CA THR A 920 8.00 90.57 95.78
C THR A 920 9.34 90.40 96.49
N GLU A 921 10.38 89.90 95.83
CA GLU A 921 11.76 89.89 96.36
C GLU A 921 12.27 91.31 96.64
N ALA A 922 11.98 92.27 95.77
CA ALA A 922 12.32 93.68 95.98
C ALA A 922 11.58 94.25 97.22
N LYS A 923 10.28 94.00 97.37
CA LYS A 923 9.50 94.39 98.56
C LYS A 923 10.05 93.77 99.85
N LEU A 924 10.43 92.49 99.81
CA LEU A 924 11.03 91.80 100.96
C LEU A 924 12.37 92.42 101.35
N LYS A 925 13.26 92.70 100.39
CA LYS A 925 14.54 93.38 100.65
C LYS A 925 14.36 94.79 101.21
N THR A 926 13.36 95.55 100.75
CA THR A 926 13.03 96.86 101.33
C THR A 926 12.53 96.74 102.78
N LEU A 927 11.70 95.73 103.08
CA LEU A 927 11.22 95.46 104.44
C LEU A 927 12.36 95.01 105.37
N GLU A 928 13.24 94.12 104.89
CA GLU A 928 14.42 93.63 105.60
C GLU A 928 15.40 94.77 105.91
N LEU A 929 15.65 95.66 104.94
CA LEU A 929 16.46 96.86 105.14
C LEU A 929 15.83 97.78 106.20
N SER A 930 14.52 98.03 106.11
CA SER A 930 13.79 98.87 107.08
C SER A 930 13.82 98.29 108.50
N LEU A 931 13.67 96.97 108.65
CA LEU A 931 13.78 96.27 109.94
C LEU A 931 15.21 96.29 110.50
N THR A 932 16.21 96.23 109.63
CA THR A 932 17.62 96.30 110.01
C THR A 932 17.98 97.71 110.48
N THR A 933 17.55 98.75 109.77
CA THR A 933 17.72 100.15 110.18
C THR A 933 17.02 100.43 111.51
N GLN A 934 15.78 99.97 111.70
CA GLN A 934 15.07 100.13 112.97
C GLN A 934 15.85 99.50 114.13
N ARG A 935 16.24 98.22 114.00
CA ARG A 935 17.03 97.52 115.03
C ARG A 935 18.37 98.19 115.32
N GLN A 936 18.98 98.83 114.34
CA GLN A 936 20.23 99.56 114.55
C GLN A 936 19.99 100.88 115.30
N MET A 937 18.90 101.60 115.03
CA MET A 937 18.48 102.74 115.84
C MET A 937 18.18 102.32 117.28
N ASP A 938 17.42 101.23 117.48
CA ASP A 938 17.12 100.68 118.82
C ASP A 938 18.41 100.36 119.62
N LEU A 939 19.45 99.84 118.94
CA LEU A 939 20.76 99.55 119.53
C LEU A 939 21.61 100.81 119.82
N GLU A 940 21.44 101.88 119.05
CA GLU A 940 22.14 103.15 119.27
C GLU A 940 21.49 103.93 120.43
N ASP A 941 20.17 103.89 120.57
CA ASP A 941 19.43 104.43 121.73
C ASP A 941 19.81 103.73 123.05
N GLU A 942 19.88 102.39 123.08
CA GLU A 942 20.31 101.65 124.28
C GLU A 942 21.79 101.90 124.63
N ARG A 943 22.66 102.08 123.63
CA ARG A 943 24.05 102.53 123.87
C ARG A 943 24.12 103.92 124.48
N ALA A 944 23.27 104.85 124.03
CA ALA A 944 23.18 106.19 124.59
C ALA A 944 22.70 106.16 126.06
N ARG A 945 21.67 105.36 126.37
CA ARG A 945 21.18 105.13 127.75
C ARG A 945 22.28 104.59 128.66
N PHE A 946 22.99 103.56 128.22
CA PHE A 946 24.07 102.94 129.00
C PHE A 946 25.21 103.93 129.33
N GLU A 947 25.63 104.75 128.37
CA GLU A 947 26.63 105.81 128.62
C GLU A 947 26.09 106.93 129.53
N GLU A 948 24.79 107.22 129.52
CA GLU A 948 24.18 108.17 130.46
C GLU A 948 24.16 107.61 131.90
N GLU A 949 23.76 106.35 132.10
CA GLU A 949 23.81 105.70 133.41
C GLU A 949 25.22 105.58 133.97
N LYS A 950 26.18 105.19 133.12
CA LYS A 950 27.61 105.14 133.44
C LYS A 950 28.14 106.49 133.92
N ARG A 951 27.77 107.60 133.26
CA ARG A 951 28.10 108.96 133.72
C ARG A 951 27.41 109.32 135.05
N LYS A 952 26.17 108.91 135.29
CA LYS A 952 25.49 109.09 136.58
C LYS A 952 26.24 108.37 137.70
N ILE A 953 26.64 107.12 137.50
CA ILE A 953 27.44 106.33 138.45
C ILE A 953 28.77 107.03 138.77
N PHE A 954 29.50 107.45 137.74
CA PHE A 954 30.76 108.18 137.94
C PHE A 954 30.53 109.50 138.70
N GLY A 955 29.47 110.24 138.38
CA GLY A 955 29.11 111.50 139.02
C GLY A 955 28.78 111.35 140.51
N ILE A 956 28.05 110.29 140.89
CA ILE A 956 27.73 109.97 142.29
C ILE A 956 29.01 109.74 143.09
N VAL A 957 29.94 108.94 142.57
CA VAL A 957 31.20 108.64 143.29
C VAL A 957 32.14 109.86 143.30
N ALA A 958 32.17 110.67 142.24
CA ALA A 958 32.89 111.95 142.20
C ALA A 958 32.36 112.95 143.25
N SER A 959 31.04 113.00 143.44
CA SER A 959 30.39 113.81 144.48
C SER A 959 30.74 113.33 145.89
N ASN A 960 30.77 112.01 146.12
CA ASN A 960 31.01 111.44 147.46
C ASN A 960 32.46 111.60 147.94
N PHE A 961 33.45 111.69 147.04
CA PHE A 961 34.85 111.97 147.39
C PHE A 961 35.32 113.32 146.80
N HIS A 962 34.47 114.35 146.85
CA HIS A 962 34.73 115.67 146.25
C HIS A 962 36.00 116.39 146.76
N THR A 963 36.55 115.99 147.92
CA THR A 963 37.83 116.49 148.45
C THR A 963 39.05 115.88 147.77
N LEU A 964 38.89 114.72 147.12
CA LEU A 964 39.93 114.00 146.39
C LEU A 964 39.74 114.10 144.87
N PHE A 965 38.53 114.35 144.40
CA PHE A 965 38.22 114.63 143.01
C PHE A 965 38.77 116.00 142.57
N ASP A 966 39.22 116.11 141.33
CA ASP A 966 39.56 117.39 140.69
C ASP A 966 38.54 117.67 139.59
N ALA A 967 37.68 118.65 139.80
CA ALA A 967 36.61 119.03 138.87
C ALA A 967 37.11 119.56 137.51
N ARG A 968 38.42 119.71 137.32
CA ARG A 968 39.05 120.03 136.02
C ARG A 968 39.33 118.78 135.17
N GLN A 969 39.23 117.58 135.74
CA GLN A 969 39.47 116.31 135.04
C GLN A 969 38.18 115.79 134.40
N GLN A 970 38.27 115.29 133.16
CA GLN A 970 37.10 114.72 132.49
C GLN A 970 36.68 113.38 133.10
N LEU A 971 35.39 113.26 133.38
CA LEU A 971 34.80 112.11 134.03
C LEU A 971 34.49 110.96 133.04
N ASN A 972 35.54 110.50 132.35
CA ASN A 972 35.53 109.33 131.45
C ASN A 972 36.13 108.10 132.15
N ASP A 973 36.11 106.91 131.51
CA ASP A 973 36.61 105.67 132.12
C ASP A 973 38.03 105.77 132.71
N ALA A 974 38.94 106.44 132.00
CA ALA A 974 40.33 106.59 132.43
C ALA A 974 40.45 107.56 133.61
N GLY A 975 39.78 108.71 133.54
CA GLY A 975 39.73 109.70 134.63
C GLY A 975 39.06 109.15 135.88
N PHE A 976 37.96 108.39 135.73
CA PHE A 976 37.27 107.76 136.84
C PHE A 976 38.13 106.68 137.51
N ARG A 977 38.82 105.84 136.74
CA ARG A 977 39.75 104.83 137.27
C ARG A 977 40.90 105.47 138.07
N ALA A 978 41.55 106.49 137.50
CA ALA A 978 42.62 107.23 138.18
C ALA A 978 42.13 107.93 139.46
N PHE A 979 40.90 108.44 139.46
CA PHE A 979 40.25 109.02 140.63
C PHE A 979 39.95 107.98 141.72
N VAL A 980 39.46 106.79 141.38
CA VAL A 980 39.26 105.69 142.34
C VAL A 980 40.59 105.20 142.92
N GLU A 981 41.65 105.11 142.11
CA GLU A 981 43.01 104.79 142.57
C GLU A 981 43.55 105.88 143.54
N LYS A 982 43.33 107.16 143.23
CA LYS A 982 43.67 108.29 144.11
C LYS A 982 42.91 108.25 145.44
N CYS A 983 41.63 107.89 145.43
CA CYS A 983 40.84 107.69 146.64
C CYS A 983 41.39 106.54 147.50
N SER A 984 41.70 105.40 146.86
CA SER A 984 42.33 104.24 147.52
C SER A 984 43.68 104.58 148.16
N ALA A 985 44.50 105.40 147.49
CA ALA A 985 45.80 105.85 148.00
C ALA A 985 45.67 106.74 149.25
N GLU A 986 44.72 107.68 149.29
CA GLU A 986 44.49 108.51 150.49
C GLU A 986 43.83 107.73 151.64
N LEU A 987 42.88 106.84 151.35
CA LEU A 987 42.32 105.93 152.37
C LEU A 987 43.42 105.05 153.00
N SER A 988 44.36 104.58 152.19
CA SER A 988 45.56 103.86 152.64
C SER A 988 46.52 104.74 153.45
N LYS A 989 46.58 106.05 153.20
CA LYS A 989 47.38 107.02 153.97
C LYS A 989 46.74 107.33 155.32
N PHE A 990 45.44 107.60 155.38
CA PHE A 990 44.72 107.79 156.64
C PHE A 990 44.79 106.54 157.53
N SER A 991 44.62 105.34 156.97
CA SER A 991 44.76 104.08 157.72
C SER A 991 46.17 103.90 158.33
N ARG A 992 47.23 104.33 157.65
CA ARG A 992 48.60 104.37 158.22
C ARG A 992 48.76 105.43 159.30
N GLN A 993 48.09 106.58 159.19
CA GLN A 993 48.14 107.64 160.20
C GLN A 993 47.40 107.24 161.48
N ASP A 994 46.21 106.65 161.38
CA ASP A 994 45.48 106.05 162.51
C ASP A 994 46.31 104.96 163.21
N ALA A 995 46.89 104.02 162.46
CA ALA A 995 47.79 103.01 163.02
C ALA A 995 49.05 103.61 163.68
N GLY A 996 49.54 104.76 163.19
CA GLY A 996 50.61 105.53 163.81
C GLY A 996 50.20 106.17 165.14
N LEU A 997 49.04 106.83 165.18
CA LEU A 997 48.48 107.45 166.39
C LEU A 997 48.18 106.40 167.47
N ARG A 998 47.61 105.25 167.10
CA ARG A 998 47.39 104.11 168.01
C ARG A 998 48.69 103.67 168.69
N ARG A 999 49.78 103.50 167.92
CA ARG A 999 51.10 103.18 168.49
C ARG A 999 51.62 104.27 169.42
N LEU A 1000 51.46 105.54 169.06
CA LEU A 1000 52.00 106.67 169.83
C LEU A 1000 51.28 106.87 171.18
N LEU A 1001 50.00 106.48 171.25
CA LEU A 1001 49.15 106.55 172.44
C LEU A 1001 49.05 105.21 173.21
N GLY A 1002 49.73 104.16 172.76
CA GLY A 1002 49.73 102.84 173.40
C GLY A 1002 48.43 102.03 173.26
N LEU A 1003 47.60 102.35 172.27
CA LEU A 1003 46.22 101.84 172.14
C LEU A 1003 46.13 100.51 171.38
N SER A 1004 45.14 99.71 171.75
CA SER A 1004 44.69 98.56 170.98
C SER A 1004 43.93 98.97 169.70
N ALA A 1005 43.67 97.98 168.83
CA ALA A 1005 42.92 98.19 167.59
C ALA A 1005 41.43 98.54 167.81
N THR A 1006 40.91 98.35 169.02
CA THR A 1006 39.49 98.54 169.38
C THR A 1006 39.20 99.79 170.20
N GLU A 1007 40.21 100.50 170.69
CA GLU A 1007 40.03 101.74 171.47
C GLU A 1007 39.96 102.96 170.55
N SER A 1008 39.17 103.98 170.91
CA SER A 1008 39.14 105.22 170.13
C SER A 1008 40.42 106.04 170.35
N VAL A 1009 41.01 106.49 169.25
CA VAL A 1009 42.14 107.44 169.26
C VAL A 1009 41.69 108.78 169.87
N GLU A 1010 40.42 109.15 169.68
CA GLU A 1010 39.84 110.39 170.21
C GLU A 1010 39.67 110.33 171.74
N ASP A 1011 39.08 109.25 172.28
CA ASP A 1011 38.97 109.01 173.73
C ASP A 1011 40.33 109.04 174.44
N ALA A 1012 41.36 108.52 173.78
CA ALA A 1012 42.72 108.45 174.32
C ALA A 1012 43.38 109.83 174.40
N VAL A 1013 43.29 110.63 173.34
CA VAL A 1013 43.76 112.03 173.35
C VAL A 1013 42.97 112.85 174.38
N GLN A 1014 41.66 112.61 174.51
CA GLN A 1014 40.81 113.28 175.50
C GLN A 1014 41.20 112.94 176.94
N LYS A 1015 41.52 111.66 177.24
CA LYS A 1015 42.08 111.24 178.53
C LYS A 1015 43.46 111.85 178.81
N LEU A 1016 44.32 111.95 177.80
CA LEU A 1016 45.64 112.57 177.92
C LEU A 1016 45.50 114.05 178.29
N LEU A 1017 44.63 114.80 177.60
CA LEU A 1017 44.38 116.22 177.89
C LEU A 1017 43.78 116.46 179.29
N LEU A 1018 42.94 115.56 179.79
CA LEU A 1018 42.38 115.64 181.14
C LEU A 1018 43.41 115.42 182.27
N SER A 1019 44.57 114.80 181.98
CA SER A 1019 45.65 114.57 182.96
C SER A 1019 46.56 115.77 183.22
N LEU A 1020 46.38 116.89 182.51
CA LEU A 1020 47.28 118.05 182.50
C LEU A 1020 46.79 119.26 183.35
N TYR A 1021 45.86 119.05 184.28
CA TYR A 1021 45.17 120.15 184.99
C TYR A 1021 45.14 120.06 186.54
N HIS A 1022 46.05 119.31 187.15
CA HIS A 1022 46.36 119.31 188.59
C HIS A 1022 47.88 119.33 188.80
#